data_AF-A0A3Q3CHN5-F1
#
_entry.id   AF-A0A3Q3CHN5-F1
#
_cell.length_a   1.000
_cell.length_b   1.000
_cell.length_c   1.000
_cell.angle_alpha   90.00
_cell.angle_beta   90.00
_cell.angle_gamma   90.00
#
_symmetry.space_group_name_H-M   'P 1'
#
loop_
_entity.id
_entity.type
_entity.pdbx_description
1 polymer ?
#
loop_
_entity_poly.entity_id
_entity_poly.type
_entity_poly.pdbx_seq_one_letter_code
_entity_poly.pdbx_strand_id
1 'polypeptide(L)'
;MATGAGWQPPYNTSTSSTKYPPCTTSSMLYDGSLTLEYTQDLHLKMSKKIAQLTKVIYALNTKNDEHEEEIESLKEAHEDEVQHIVTETRDKIMQYKTKMADEVDLRRRLASLEESVELHEHMKRQALAEFEMYRQRMEDSQLCTEAQHTQRVVSMSREVEEMRRDFEEKLRSFSQAQAQFEAEKRRALEELRTTHRQEVEELLNNQRNQSASSTEDQEKLAELHRQEVEALMERVEELTKDKVRLVEEYEAKLAKAQEYYERELEAMRRTHQLTTENLLAWKRTEVELRKEFQAQEVALQRSLSKLRSELQKAQEEARENRDKTNRLQTSLANAEGTIKNLHKQLEEAIQDGEIWVMQLKDTEYELESSRERVQQQATEILHKASQIGSLQATQMAHEATIRNLDQEQSRLKEKISRLEEEREVLLSQSQTANDQHKQQVLKLEQSLREEHQGYEKELSRLRAHYEEETLRFKEAQVRALEELEEKHQVMREEAQQEKEEEKKLLITKMSQEFEIKRLSLEEQRDRLQQQLDNLKEELSAKLNMANQEVSHLQELVREGEQNLNSAQMQITCLKETQEKLKIELDATRARVRETSNLLTDLQEEIETQKQQHEARVMSIRTEEKQKMDKMADDLDRKWRDALREEVRLLKEELTEEYEADKQAAMTQLSQQKELEMMAAREGWQRKVEDLLEQISLLKQSLELQLSQSQSALQQLQSQFNQERELLSQQLKEMQREHQRREHRLQEAHCCALSTMEEARQHQIRALEERLKQEQREEVHALKEAHRRTLEILRQQSDQELQTLRFELEDEGKAKLASLRAELNHLHATAIEHLKQIHLKEHAATKRELEKAMEHSQKQEQDLLIRISDLQAELCSRSNRITDLDHEIHSLNETIDTLTRELELKGKEVLRVRSEANHQIRAHEQDLAKRHEREMGELNAIHQRETQIMLADFNKAQEVLKDKISALQILLEGTEEKLRNRESRPEDLHVIAELREMVTEREALVKKLVDDKKFYQLELVNRETGFNKVFNSSANVGVINPLIKSKTGSQSDHRFTSFPSHSALRFVSPPTMTHEGQEEEGREVEEVGSGGPFAPPNSPLQRSLPRLRKPLPLFSPYPPAPLPQHPPPPPPPSSPHPPHHPMPSLALPHAPHPQESVVQHQGLQSFGSLPEANSATPSDPARMNPGKSKEYVTKEEELYAQYFTF
;
A
#
# COMPACT_ATOMS: atom_id res chain seq x y z
N MET A 1 -46.22 50.55 1.27
CA MET A 1 -47.35 49.91 1.99
C MET A 1 -47.00 50.05 3.47
N ALA A 2 -47.78 50.64 4.39
CA ALA A 2 -49.22 50.52 4.67
C ALA A 2 -49.58 49.08 5.13
N THR A 3 -50.16 48.79 6.30
CA THR A 3 -50.80 49.56 7.42
C THR A 3 -50.36 48.98 8.78
N GLY A 4 -50.29 49.68 9.93
CA GLY A 4 -51.38 50.30 10.75
C GLY A 4 -51.88 49.32 11.85
N ALA A 5 -52.38 49.69 13.05
CA ALA A 5 -52.51 50.98 13.77
C ALA A 5 -52.88 50.76 15.27
N GLY A 6 -52.88 51.81 16.10
CA GLY A 6 -53.30 51.82 17.53
C GLY A 6 -52.13 51.97 18.53
N TRP A 7 -52.00 52.93 19.46
CA TRP A 7 -52.89 53.76 20.32
C TRP A 7 -53.55 53.04 21.53
N GLN A 8 -52.88 53.06 22.71
CA GLN A 8 -53.37 53.71 23.96
C GLN A 8 -52.35 53.61 25.14
N PRO A 9 -52.42 54.50 26.17
CA PRO A 9 -51.52 54.52 27.34
C PRO A 9 -52.19 54.26 28.71
N PRO A 10 -51.40 53.92 29.74
CA PRO A 10 -51.61 54.30 31.15
C PRO A 10 -50.48 55.28 31.61
N TYR A 11 -50.63 56.21 32.57
CA TYR A 11 -50.99 56.10 34.00
C TYR A 11 -49.99 55.20 34.81
N ASN A 12 -49.45 55.57 35.99
CA ASN A 12 -49.75 56.72 36.86
C ASN A 12 -48.57 57.10 37.81
N THR A 13 -48.72 58.27 38.46
CA THR A 13 -48.15 58.79 39.74
C THR A 13 -47.56 57.81 40.78
N SER A 14 -46.69 58.18 41.75
CA SER A 14 -45.89 59.41 42.05
C SER A 14 -45.24 59.30 43.45
N THR A 15 -44.10 59.97 43.73
CA THR A 15 -43.80 60.57 45.05
C THR A 15 -42.55 61.49 45.04
N SER A 16 -42.72 62.81 45.26
CA SER A 16 -41.60 63.71 45.62
C SER A 16 -42.04 64.99 46.34
N SER A 17 -41.13 65.53 47.15
CA SER A 17 -41.27 66.57 48.18
C SER A 17 -42.00 67.90 47.83
N THR A 18 -43.06 68.20 48.57
CA THR A 18 -43.28 69.42 49.40
C THR A 18 -42.53 70.73 49.05
N LYS A 19 -43.21 71.73 48.44
CA LYS A 19 -43.45 73.11 48.95
C LYS A 19 -44.25 74.02 47.96
N TYR A 20 -44.79 75.13 48.48
CA TYR A 20 -45.71 76.09 47.83
C TYR A 20 -44.98 77.43 47.43
N PRO A 21 -45.65 78.49 46.90
CA PRO A 21 -46.34 78.60 45.59
C PRO A 21 -46.00 79.93 44.84
N PRO A 22 -46.52 80.19 43.62
CA PRO A 22 -46.37 81.49 42.95
C PRO A 22 -47.66 82.35 42.80
N CYS A 23 -47.51 83.65 43.11
CA CYS A 23 -48.15 84.87 42.55
C CYS A 23 -49.65 84.93 42.13
N THR A 24 -50.35 85.98 42.59
CA THR A 24 -51.23 86.80 41.70
C THR A 24 -51.39 88.27 42.16
N THR A 25 -50.83 89.20 41.38
CA THR A 25 -51.34 90.54 40.96
C THR A 25 -52.16 91.49 41.88
N SER A 26 -51.74 92.77 41.87
CA SER A 26 -52.56 94.02 41.94
C SER A 26 -53.35 94.32 43.23
N SER A 27 -53.22 95.49 43.89
CA SER A 27 -53.44 96.85 43.34
C SER A 27 -52.95 97.93 44.34
N MET A 28 -52.77 99.17 43.87
CA MET A 28 -52.69 100.34 44.76
C MET A 28 -54.05 100.71 45.36
N LEU A 29 -54.04 101.34 46.54
CA LEU A 29 -54.96 102.43 46.90
C LEU A 29 -54.25 103.39 47.88
N TYR A 30 -54.81 104.58 48.08
CA TYR A 30 -54.12 105.76 48.63
C TYR A 30 -54.61 106.13 50.05
N ASP A 31 -53.97 107.16 50.62
CA ASP A 31 -54.40 107.97 51.78
C ASP A 31 -54.22 107.34 53.19
N GLY A 32 -53.87 108.09 54.24
CA GLY A 32 -53.57 109.53 54.27
C GLY A 32 -53.03 110.06 55.60
N SER A 33 -52.42 111.24 55.53
CA SER A 33 -52.15 112.23 56.60
C SER A 33 -51.66 111.77 57.98
N LEU A 34 -50.37 112.06 58.28
CA LEU A 34 -49.93 112.35 59.65
C LEU A 34 -48.76 113.36 59.63
N THR A 35 -49.09 114.65 59.73
CA THR A 35 -48.11 115.74 59.69
C THR A 35 -47.37 115.89 61.01
N LEU A 36 -46.10 115.49 61.04
CA LEU A 36 -45.14 115.88 62.08
C LEU A 36 -43.98 116.65 61.42
N GLU A 37 -43.62 117.81 61.96
CA GLU A 37 -42.56 118.67 61.41
C GLU A 37 -41.16 118.07 61.62
N TYR A 38 -40.75 117.20 60.70
CA TYR A 38 -39.40 116.65 60.68
C TYR A 38 -38.45 117.61 59.95
N THR A 39 -37.56 118.27 60.71
CA THR A 39 -36.64 119.25 60.14
C THR A 39 -35.71 118.61 59.11
N GLN A 40 -35.49 119.31 57.99
CA GLN A 40 -34.85 118.76 56.80
C GLN A 40 -33.44 118.20 57.05
N ASP A 41 -32.70 118.78 58.00
CA ASP A 41 -31.37 118.31 58.43
C ASP A 41 -31.44 116.98 59.22
N LEU A 42 -32.46 116.76 60.06
CA LEU A 42 -32.65 115.48 60.75
C LEU A 42 -33.05 114.38 59.76
N HIS A 43 -33.91 114.70 58.78
CA HIS A 43 -34.20 113.79 57.67
C HIS A 43 -32.94 113.47 56.84
N LEU A 44 -32.09 114.46 56.56
CA LEU A 44 -30.83 114.26 55.83
C LEU A 44 -29.84 113.37 56.61
N LYS A 45 -29.76 113.55 57.93
CA LYS A 45 -28.93 112.74 58.83
C LYS A 45 -29.43 111.30 58.93
N MET A 46 -30.74 111.09 59.03
CA MET A 46 -31.32 109.74 58.93
C MET A 46 -31.06 109.13 57.56
N SER A 47 -31.32 109.85 56.47
CA SER A 47 -31.11 109.37 55.10
C SER A 47 -29.64 108.95 54.85
N LYS A 48 -28.67 109.73 55.34
CA LYS A 48 -27.25 109.35 55.28
C LYS A 48 -26.95 108.10 56.12
N LYS A 49 -27.50 107.99 57.34
CA LYS A 49 -27.26 106.85 58.22
C LYS A 49 -27.93 105.58 57.70
N ILE A 50 -29.11 105.69 57.10
CA ILE A 50 -29.81 104.64 56.36
C ILE A 50 -28.96 104.22 55.15
N ALA A 51 -28.59 105.14 54.25
CA ALA A 51 -27.78 104.80 53.07
C ALA A 51 -26.42 104.17 53.44
N GLN A 52 -25.81 104.60 54.55
CA GLN A 52 -24.56 104.03 55.05
C GLN A 52 -24.76 102.62 55.64
N LEU A 53 -25.87 102.37 56.34
CA LEU A 53 -26.28 101.03 56.77
C LEU A 53 -26.65 100.15 55.56
N THR A 54 -27.43 100.63 54.60
CA THR A 54 -27.76 99.93 53.35
C THR A 54 -26.50 99.56 52.57
N LYS A 55 -25.48 100.43 52.51
CA LYS A 55 -24.21 100.10 51.86
C LYS A 55 -23.41 99.04 52.61
N VAL A 56 -23.43 99.04 53.94
CA VAL A 56 -22.78 98.00 54.77
C VAL A 56 -23.54 96.67 54.68
N ILE A 57 -24.87 96.70 54.72
CA ILE A 57 -25.72 95.52 54.53
C ILE A 57 -25.52 94.95 53.13
N TYR A 58 -25.50 95.78 52.07
CA TYR A 58 -25.22 95.32 50.72
C TYR A 58 -23.82 94.69 50.61
N ALA A 59 -22.79 95.34 51.14
CA ALA A 59 -21.43 94.79 51.10
C ALA A 59 -21.23 93.52 51.97
N LEU A 60 -22.00 93.36 53.06
CA LEU A 60 -22.01 92.14 53.86
C LEU A 60 -22.82 91.03 53.18
N ASN A 61 -23.95 91.37 52.57
CA ASN A 61 -24.76 90.42 51.81
C ASN A 61 -23.99 89.94 50.60
N THR A 62 -23.49 90.82 49.71
CA THR A 62 -22.67 90.40 48.56
C THR A 62 -21.47 89.56 48.97
N LYS A 63 -20.82 89.85 50.11
CA LYS A 63 -19.75 89.00 50.62
C LYS A 63 -20.23 87.66 51.21
N ASN A 64 -21.44 87.61 51.74
CA ASN A 64 -22.06 86.36 52.18
C ASN A 64 -22.56 85.53 50.99
N ASP A 65 -23.06 86.18 49.93
CA ASP A 65 -23.43 85.59 48.65
C ASP A 65 -22.17 85.01 47.96
N GLU A 66 -21.06 85.77 47.91
CA GLU A 66 -19.72 85.32 47.48
C GLU A 66 -19.25 84.10 48.29
N HIS A 67 -19.38 84.12 49.62
CA HIS A 67 -19.00 82.98 50.46
C HIS A 67 -19.95 81.78 50.34
N GLU A 68 -21.23 81.99 50.04
CA GLU A 68 -22.17 80.90 49.74
C GLU A 68 -21.86 80.28 48.36
N GLU A 69 -21.47 81.07 47.36
CA GLU A 69 -20.97 80.60 46.04
C GLU A 69 -19.62 79.86 46.14
N GLU A 70 -18.67 80.35 46.96
CA GLU A 70 -17.43 79.63 47.31
C GLU A 70 -17.72 78.29 48.00
N ILE A 71 -18.72 78.24 48.90
CA ILE A 71 -19.12 77.03 49.61
C ILE A 71 -19.91 76.07 48.69
N GLU A 72 -20.71 76.57 47.76
CA GLU A 72 -21.49 75.77 46.82
C GLU A 72 -20.58 75.12 45.77
N SER A 73 -19.70 75.90 45.13
CA SER A 73 -18.70 75.38 44.19
C SER A 73 -17.72 74.39 44.84
N LEU A 74 -17.38 74.57 46.12
CA LEU A 74 -16.58 73.59 46.86
C LEU A 74 -17.39 72.29 47.14
N LYS A 75 -18.69 72.36 47.42
CA LYS A 75 -19.53 71.14 47.52
C LYS A 75 -19.59 70.42 46.18
N GLU A 76 -19.86 71.13 45.09
CA GLU A 76 -19.96 70.55 43.74
C GLU A 76 -18.65 69.84 43.37
N ALA A 77 -17.50 70.48 43.57
CA ALA A 77 -16.19 69.86 43.32
C ALA A 77 -15.93 68.61 44.17
N HIS A 78 -16.34 68.62 45.45
CA HIS A 78 -16.25 67.44 46.32
C HIS A 78 -17.25 66.33 45.93
N GLU A 79 -18.45 66.69 45.45
CA GLU A 79 -19.48 65.74 45.03
C GLU A 79 -19.14 65.12 43.67
N ASP A 80 -18.48 65.85 42.77
CA ASP A 80 -17.84 65.35 41.56
C ASP A 80 -16.65 64.44 41.86
N GLU A 81 -15.77 64.78 42.81
CA GLU A 81 -14.66 63.88 43.20
C GLU A 81 -15.19 62.57 43.83
N VAL A 82 -16.23 62.66 44.67
CA VAL A 82 -16.91 61.48 45.23
C VAL A 82 -17.57 60.65 44.12
N GLN A 83 -18.25 61.27 43.16
CA GLN A 83 -18.81 60.56 42.00
C GLN A 83 -17.71 59.91 41.16
N HIS A 84 -16.59 60.59 40.92
CA HIS A 84 -15.45 60.05 40.18
C HIS A 84 -14.88 58.81 40.89
N ILE A 85 -14.61 58.89 42.20
CA ILE A 85 -14.14 57.74 43.00
C ILE A 85 -15.17 56.59 42.98
N VAL A 86 -16.46 56.88 43.05
CA VAL A 86 -17.54 55.86 42.97
C VAL A 86 -17.60 55.20 41.58
N THR A 87 -17.41 55.95 40.49
CA THR A 87 -17.32 55.36 39.14
C THR A 87 -16.05 54.55 38.95
N GLU A 88 -14.88 55.06 39.35
CA GLU A 88 -13.59 54.39 39.16
C GLU A 88 -13.50 53.11 40.01
N THR A 89 -14.03 53.11 41.24
CA THR A 89 -14.11 51.89 42.08
C THR A 89 -15.14 50.90 41.53
N ARG A 90 -16.29 51.36 41.02
CA ARG A 90 -17.27 50.51 40.33
C ARG A 90 -16.66 49.83 39.11
N ASP A 91 -15.91 50.57 38.28
CA ASP A 91 -15.32 50.04 37.06
C ASP A 91 -14.16 49.09 37.35
N LYS A 92 -13.33 49.37 38.36
CA LYS A 92 -12.35 48.41 38.90
C LYS A 92 -13.04 47.12 39.37
N ILE A 93 -14.14 47.23 40.13
CA ILE A 93 -14.92 46.05 40.57
C ILE A 93 -15.51 45.28 39.38
N MET A 94 -15.99 45.96 38.34
CA MET A 94 -16.49 45.31 37.12
C MET A 94 -15.36 44.61 36.35
N GLN A 95 -14.19 45.25 36.19
CA GLN A 95 -13.01 44.63 35.57
C GLN A 95 -12.53 43.39 36.34
N TYR A 96 -12.52 43.42 37.68
CA TYR A 96 -12.20 42.24 38.48
C TYR A 96 -13.27 41.16 38.35
N LYS A 97 -14.57 41.50 38.29
CA LYS A 97 -15.65 40.53 38.03
C LYS A 97 -15.53 39.87 36.66
N THR A 98 -15.20 40.63 35.61
CA THR A 98 -14.97 40.07 34.27
C THR A 98 -13.78 39.12 34.28
N LYS A 99 -12.62 39.55 34.82
CA LYS A 99 -11.43 38.69 34.95
C LYS A 99 -11.69 37.41 35.77
N MET A 100 -12.49 37.47 36.82
CA MET A 100 -12.91 36.29 37.60
C MET A 100 -13.86 35.37 36.81
N ALA A 101 -14.72 35.91 35.93
CA ALA A 101 -15.55 35.11 35.04
C ALA A 101 -14.72 34.45 33.94
N ASP A 102 -13.81 35.21 33.32
CA ASP A 102 -12.83 34.71 32.33
C ASP A 102 -11.97 33.59 32.93
N GLU A 103 -11.51 33.74 34.17
CA GLU A 103 -10.74 32.71 34.89
C GLU A 103 -11.58 31.45 35.18
N VAL A 104 -12.86 31.60 35.56
CA VAL A 104 -13.77 30.46 35.76
C VAL A 104 -14.03 29.72 34.44
N ASP A 105 -14.20 30.44 33.32
CA ASP A 105 -14.41 29.82 32.02
C ASP A 105 -13.11 29.23 31.42
N LEU A 106 -11.95 29.81 31.73
CA LEU A 106 -10.65 29.18 31.46
C LEU A 106 -10.47 27.88 32.25
N ARG A 107 -10.80 27.85 33.54
CA ARG A 107 -10.77 26.63 34.36
C ARG A 107 -11.76 25.57 33.88
N ARG A 108 -12.95 25.95 33.41
CA ARG A 108 -13.91 25.04 32.75
C ARG A 108 -13.34 24.46 31.45
N ARG A 109 -12.71 25.28 30.61
CA ARG A 109 -12.07 24.83 29.36
C ARG A 109 -10.90 23.89 29.63
N LEU A 110 -10.05 24.21 30.61
CA LEU A 110 -8.97 23.33 31.06
C LEU A 110 -9.52 21.98 31.53
N ALA A 111 -10.51 21.97 32.44
CA ALA A 111 -11.13 20.73 32.90
C ALA A 111 -11.73 19.89 31.76
N SER A 112 -12.39 20.53 30.77
CA SER A 112 -12.91 19.80 29.59
C SER A 112 -11.81 19.29 28.64
N LEU A 113 -10.67 19.97 28.59
CA LEU A 113 -9.51 19.51 27.81
C LEU A 113 -8.81 18.36 28.54
N GLU A 114 -8.63 18.46 29.85
CA GLU A 114 -8.12 17.42 30.74
C GLU A 114 -9.00 16.15 30.63
N GLU A 115 -10.31 16.26 30.76
CA GLU A 115 -11.28 15.16 30.54
C GLU A 115 -11.17 14.55 29.12
N SER A 116 -11.01 15.38 28.08
CA SER A 116 -10.83 14.89 26.70
C SER A 116 -9.48 14.17 26.48
N VAL A 117 -8.43 14.61 27.17
CA VAL A 117 -7.10 13.99 27.13
C VAL A 117 -7.12 12.67 27.91
N GLU A 118 -7.69 12.64 29.11
CA GLU A 118 -7.87 11.40 29.89
C GLU A 118 -8.71 10.37 29.11
N LEU A 119 -9.77 10.80 28.41
CA LEU A 119 -10.56 9.94 27.54
C LEU A 119 -9.73 9.42 26.35
N HIS A 120 -8.96 10.28 25.67
CA HIS A 120 -8.08 9.85 24.59
C HIS A 120 -6.97 8.90 25.07
N GLU A 121 -6.40 9.13 26.25
CA GLU A 121 -5.45 8.19 26.85
C GLU A 121 -6.12 6.88 27.25
N HIS A 122 -7.36 6.90 27.77
CA HIS A 122 -8.11 5.68 28.07
C HIS A 122 -8.39 4.88 26.79
N MET A 123 -8.82 5.53 25.71
CA MET A 123 -9.01 4.89 24.40
C MET A 123 -7.69 4.34 23.85
N LYS A 124 -6.57 5.06 24.01
CA LYS A 124 -5.23 4.59 23.63
C LYS A 124 -4.81 3.36 24.45
N ARG A 125 -5.00 3.38 25.77
CA ARG A 125 -4.73 2.23 26.67
C ARG A 125 -5.59 1.03 26.29
N GLN A 126 -6.88 1.24 25.98
CA GLN A 126 -7.78 0.19 25.54
C GLN A 126 -7.34 -0.40 24.19
N ALA A 127 -7.05 0.43 23.18
CA ALA A 127 -6.58 -0.04 21.88
C ALA A 127 -5.26 -0.80 21.96
N LEU A 128 -4.33 -0.36 22.82
CA LEU A 128 -3.10 -1.10 23.10
C LEU A 128 -3.37 -2.44 23.79
N ALA A 129 -4.23 -2.49 24.81
CA ALA A 129 -4.61 -3.73 25.48
C ALA A 129 -5.37 -4.70 24.55
N GLU A 130 -6.23 -4.20 23.66
CA GLU A 130 -6.91 -5.00 22.64
C GLU A 130 -5.92 -5.55 21.60
N PHE A 131 -4.90 -4.77 21.23
CA PHE A 131 -3.81 -5.20 20.35
C PHE A 131 -2.89 -6.23 21.02
N GLU A 132 -2.51 -6.03 22.28
CA GLU A 132 -1.75 -7.00 23.09
C GLU A 132 -2.54 -8.31 23.23
N MET A 133 -3.82 -8.24 23.58
CA MET A 133 -4.72 -9.40 23.64
C MET A 133 -4.91 -10.07 22.28
N TYR A 134 -4.82 -9.34 21.15
CA TYR A 134 -4.83 -9.93 19.81
C TYR A 134 -3.49 -10.61 19.49
N ARG A 135 -2.36 -9.96 19.78
CA ARG A 135 -1.01 -10.50 19.60
C ARG A 135 -0.84 -11.80 20.40
N GLN A 136 -1.26 -11.80 21.66
CA GLN A 136 -1.21 -12.98 22.53
C GLN A 136 -2.13 -14.10 22.01
N ARG A 137 -3.33 -13.80 21.50
CA ARG A 137 -4.18 -14.82 20.85
C ARG A 137 -3.58 -15.39 19.57
N MET A 138 -2.82 -14.59 18.81
CA MET A 138 -2.08 -15.07 17.64
C MET A 138 -0.89 -15.95 18.06
N GLU A 139 -0.14 -15.56 19.11
CA GLU A 139 0.93 -16.36 19.71
C GLU A 139 0.41 -17.69 20.28
N ASP A 140 -0.67 -17.68 21.07
CA ASP A 140 -1.33 -18.87 21.60
C ASP A 140 -1.87 -19.77 20.48
N SER A 141 -2.44 -19.19 19.41
CA SER A 141 -2.89 -19.94 18.24
C SER A 141 -1.73 -20.55 17.46
N GLN A 142 -0.62 -19.83 17.32
CA GLN A 142 0.59 -20.33 16.67
C GLN A 142 1.19 -21.48 17.50
N LEU A 143 1.40 -21.28 18.81
CA LEU A 143 1.85 -22.31 19.75
C LEU A 143 0.91 -23.52 19.76
N CYS A 144 -0.40 -23.35 19.64
CA CYS A 144 -1.34 -24.47 19.49
C CYS A 144 -1.17 -25.21 18.17
N THR A 145 -0.93 -24.52 17.04
CA THR A 145 -0.65 -25.20 15.77
C THR A 145 0.72 -25.89 15.78
N GLU A 146 1.76 -25.27 16.32
CA GLU A 146 3.09 -25.84 16.50
C GLU A 146 3.07 -27.05 17.46
N ALA A 147 2.29 -26.99 18.54
CA ALA A 147 2.02 -28.14 19.41
C ALA A 147 1.30 -29.27 18.66
N GLN A 148 0.29 -28.96 17.83
CA GLN A 148 -0.36 -29.98 16.99
C GLN A 148 0.56 -30.53 15.90
N HIS A 149 1.50 -29.74 15.37
CA HIS A 149 2.48 -30.20 14.38
C HIS A 149 3.57 -31.08 15.03
N THR A 150 4.13 -30.67 16.16
CA THR A 150 5.07 -31.48 16.94
C THR A 150 4.41 -32.76 17.49
N GLN A 151 3.16 -32.70 17.97
CA GLN A 151 2.40 -33.89 18.38
C GLN A 151 2.17 -34.86 17.22
N ARG A 152 1.86 -34.37 16.00
CA ARG A 152 1.75 -35.21 14.80
C ARG A 152 3.09 -35.84 14.42
N VAL A 153 4.19 -35.09 14.49
CA VAL A 153 5.55 -35.61 14.26
C VAL A 153 5.94 -36.65 15.32
N VAL A 154 5.60 -36.45 16.59
CA VAL A 154 5.83 -37.43 17.67
C VAL A 154 4.97 -38.68 17.48
N SER A 155 3.70 -38.56 17.06
CA SER A 155 2.86 -39.71 16.72
C SER A 155 3.47 -40.52 15.58
N MET A 156 3.80 -39.87 14.45
CA MET A 156 4.45 -40.53 13.32
C MET A 156 5.82 -41.14 13.69
N SER A 157 6.59 -40.49 14.57
CA SER A 157 7.88 -41.02 15.04
C SER A 157 7.66 -42.28 15.87
N ARG A 158 6.68 -42.27 16.76
CA ARG A 158 6.27 -43.43 17.56
C ARG A 158 5.71 -44.56 16.70
N GLU A 159 4.91 -44.27 15.68
CA GLU A 159 4.39 -45.25 14.72
C GLU A 159 5.54 -45.89 13.91
N VAL A 160 6.57 -45.11 13.55
CA VAL A 160 7.80 -45.61 12.91
C VAL A 160 8.68 -46.41 13.87
N GLU A 161 8.73 -46.07 15.16
CA GLU A 161 9.41 -46.84 16.21
C GLU A 161 8.69 -48.15 16.55
N GLU A 162 7.37 -48.14 16.63
CA GLU A 162 6.54 -49.33 16.82
C GLU A 162 6.64 -50.25 15.59
N MET A 163 6.59 -49.72 14.35
CA MET A 163 6.91 -50.51 13.15
C MET A 163 8.35 -51.04 13.13
N ARG A 164 9.36 -50.24 13.56
CA ARG A 164 10.75 -50.72 13.69
C ARG A 164 10.84 -51.88 14.68
N ARG A 165 10.22 -51.75 15.85
CA ARG A 165 10.14 -52.80 16.86
C ARG A 165 9.51 -54.07 16.27
N ASP A 166 8.40 -53.92 15.55
CA ASP A 166 7.73 -55.01 14.85
C ASP A 166 8.63 -55.72 13.83
N PHE A 167 9.41 -54.96 13.05
CA PHE A 167 10.39 -55.51 12.12
C PHE A 167 11.55 -56.21 12.84
N GLU A 168 12.04 -55.68 13.95
CA GLU A 168 13.03 -56.35 14.79
C GLU A 168 12.47 -57.63 15.44
N GLU A 169 11.22 -57.63 15.88
CA GLU A 169 10.56 -58.78 16.51
C GLU A 169 10.30 -59.89 15.48
N LYS A 170 9.94 -59.51 14.23
CA LYS A 170 9.92 -60.39 13.04
C LYS A 170 11.31 -60.90 12.64
N LEU A 171 12.37 -60.09 12.79
CA LEU A 171 13.76 -60.54 12.56
C LEU A 171 14.24 -61.51 13.65
N ARG A 172 13.86 -61.30 14.92
CA ARG A 172 14.14 -62.22 16.03
C ARG A 172 13.42 -63.55 15.83
N SER A 173 12.13 -63.55 15.48
CA SER A 173 11.38 -64.78 15.22
C SER A 173 11.90 -65.53 13.98
N PHE A 174 12.27 -64.81 12.91
CA PHE A 174 12.95 -65.42 11.76
C PHE A 174 14.31 -66.03 12.13
N SER A 175 15.11 -65.35 12.97
CA SER A 175 16.39 -65.89 13.46
C SER A 175 16.20 -67.12 14.34
N GLN A 176 15.14 -67.15 15.16
CA GLN A 176 14.78 -68.34 15.95
C GLN A 176 14.29 -69.50 15.05
N ALA A 177 13.47 -69.22 14.03
CA ALA A 177 13.02 -70.22 13.06
C ALA A 177 14.20 -70.79 12.24
N GLN A 178 15.18 -69.96 11.86
CA GLN A 178 16.42 -70.43 11.25
C GLN A 178 17.22 -71.31 12.22
N ALA A 179 17.39 -70.89 13.48
CA ALA A 179 18.11 -71.67 14.49
C ALA A 179 17.42 -73.01 14.79
N GLN A 180 16.07 -73.05 14.77
CA GLN A 180 15.26 -74.26 14.89
C GLN A 180 15.47 -75.18 13.67
N PHE A 181 15.35 -74.66 12.44
CA PHE A 181 15.59 -75.44 11.22
C PHE A 181 17.03 -75.97 11.13
N GLU A 182 18.03 -75.19 11.58
CA GLU A 182 19.40 -75.69 11.71
C GLU A 182 19.55 -76.74 12.81
N ALA A 183 18.83 -76.63 13.93
CA ALA A 183 18.82 -77.64 14.99
C ALA A 183 18.13 -78.94 14.54
N GLU A 184 17.03 -78.86 13.80
CA GLU A 184 16.34 -79.98 13.16
C GLU A 184 17.22 -80.62 12.08
N LYS A 185 17.91 -79.83 11.26
CA LYS A 185 18.90 -80.33 10.30
C LYS A 185 20.08 -81.03 10.99
N ARG A 186 20.59 -80.48 12.11
CA ARG A 186 21.61 -81.17 12.93
C ARG A 186 21.05 -82.47 13.49
N ARG A 187 19.83 -82.46 14.02
CA ARG A 187 19.15 -83.63 14.59
C ARG A 187 18.94 -84.73 13.55
N ALA A 188 18.44 -84.41 12.36
CA ALA A 188 18.25 -85.34 11.25
C ALA A 188 19.59 -85.91 10.76
N LEU A 189 20.67 -85.11 10.77
CA LEU A 189 22.03 -85.60 10.50
C LEU A 189 22.57 -86.49 11.64
N GLU A 190 22.26 -86.21 12.90
CA GLU A 190 22.58 -87.08 14.04
C GLU A 190 21.81 -88.41 13.97
N GLU A 191 20.52 -88.36 13.62
CA GLU A 191 19.63 -89.52 13.46
C GLU A 191 20.07 -90.38 12.26
N LEU A 192 20.44 -89.75 11.13
CA LEU A 192 21.07 -90.42 9.98
C LEU A 192 22.45 -91.02 10.32
N ARG A 193 23.24 -90.37 11.19
CA ARG A 193 24.49 -90.93 11.73
C ARG A 193 24.26 -92.07 12.70
N THR A 194 23.13 -92.11 13.44
CA THR A 194 22.80 -93.25 14.31
C THR A 194 22.26 -94.45 13.53
N THR A 195 21.40 -94.24 12.53
CA THR A 195 20.92 -95.30 11.65
C THR A 195 22.07 -95.88 10.83
N HIS A 196 22.92 -95.04 10.23
CA HIS A 196 24.12 -95.53 9.54
C HIS A 196 25.09 -96.28 10.46
N ARG A 197 25.19 -95.91 11.74
CA ARG A 197 25.99 -96.67 12.72
C ARG A 197 25.38 -98.04 13.01
N GLN A 198 24.05 -98.12 13.12
CA GLN A 198 23.32 -99.37 13.30
C GLN A 198 23.44 -100.27 12.06
N GLU A 199 23.31 -99.71 10.85
CA GLU A 199 23.57 -100.40 9.58
C GLU A 199 25.00 -100.95 9.51
N VAL A 200 26.01 -100.19 9.97
CA VAL A 200 27.40 -100.67 10.03
C VAL A 200 27.59 -101.77 11.06
N GLU A 201 26.92 -101.72 12.22
CA GLU A 201 26.91 -102.82 13.20
C GLU A 201 26.21 -104.08 12.64
N GLU A 202 25.12 -103.94 11.91
CA GLU A 202 24.45 -105.05 11.21
C GLU A 202 25.29 -105.61 10.04
N LEU A 203 25.96 -104.76 9.26
CA LEU A 203 26.88 -105.17 8.19
C LEU A 203 28.11 -105.93 8.75
N LEU A 204 28.66 -105.50 9.89
CA LEU A 204 29.73 -106.24 10.58
C LEU A 204 29.25 -107.60 11.11
N ASN A 205 27.99 -107.71 11.52
CA ASN A 205 27.38 -108.97 11.95
C ASN A 205 27.10 -109.91 10.75
N ASN A 206 26.68 -109.35 9.61
CA ASN A 206 26.39 -110.09 8.38
C ASN A 206 27.64 -110.55 7.63
N GLN A 207 28.72 -109.74 7.59
CA GLN A 207 30.01 -110.15 6.99
C GLN A 207 30.57 -111.44 7.63
N ARG A 208 30.25 -111.70 8.90
CA ARG A 208 30.68 -112.91 9.62
C ARG A 208 30.05 -114.21 9.09
N ASN A 209 28.97 -114.12 8.32
CA ASN A 209 28.16 -115.26 7.87
C ASN A 209 28.13 -115.47 6.33
N GLN A 210 28.77 -114.61 5.52
CA GLN A 210 28.63 -114.60 4.05
C GLN A 210 29.94 -114.76 3.24
N SER A 211 30.98 -115.35 3.82
CA SER A 211 32.30 -115.54 3.19
C SER A 211 32.36 -116.65 2.11
N ALA A 212 31.25 -116.95 1.41
CA ALA A 212 31.11 -118.18 0.60
C ALA A 212 30.39 -118.05 -0.77
N SER A 213 29.96 -116.87 -1.22
CA SER A 213 29.15 -116.75 -2.48
C SER A 213 29.36 -115.47 -3.32
N SER A 214 30.45 -114.73 -3.13
CA SER A 214 30.53 -113.32 -3.56
C SER A 214 30.83 -113.05 -5.05
N THR A 215 30.75 -114.02 -5.97
CA THR A 215 31.19 -113.85 -7.37
C THR A 215 30.09 -113.58 -8.39
N GLU A 216 28.85 -114.04 -8.18
CA GLU A 216 27.75 -113.83 -9.15
C GLU A 216 26.91 -112.56 -8.86
N ASP A 217 27.05 -111.96 -7.68
CA ASP A 217 26.34 -110.73 -7.32
C ASP A 217 27.19 -109.47 -7.56
N GLN A 218 28.50 -109.60 -7.79
CA GLN A 218 29.36 -108.47 -8.14
C GLN A 218 29.02 -107.84 -9.49
N GLU A 219 28.65 -108.64 -10.51
CA GLU A 219 28.19 -108.09 -11.80
C GLU A 219 26.83 -107.38 -11.66
N LYS A 220 25.87 -107.98 -10.94
CA LYS A 220 24.55 -107.36 -10.72
C LYS A 220 24.65 -106.05 -9.93
N LEU A 221 25.53 -106.01 -8.92
CA LEU A 221 25.79 -104.80 -8.13
C LEU A 221 26.53 -103.74 -8.95
N ALA A 222 27.45 -104.13 -9.84
CA ALA A 222 28.06 -103.20 -10.79
C ALA A 222 27.05 -102.63 -11.81
N GLU A 223 26.10 -103.45 -12.29
CA GLU A 223 25.03 -103.02 -13.18
C GLU A 223 24.05 -102.05 -12.49
N LEU A 224 23.72 -102.30 -11.21
CA LEU A 224 22.91 -101.40 -10.40
C LEU A 224 23.63 -100.10 -10.06
N HIS A 225 24.89 -100.16 -9.59
CA HIS A 225 25.69 -98.96 -9.38
C HIS A 225 25.87 -98.14 -10.68
N ARG A 226 25.95 -98.80 -11.85
CA ARG A 226 25.98 -98.10 -13.15
C ARG A 226 24.66 -97.38 -13.42
N GLN A 227 23.51 -98.00 -13.15
CA GLN A 227 22.19 -97.37 -13.29
C GLN A 227 21.97 -96.24 -12.27
N GLU A 228 22.46 -96.39 -11.03
CA GLU A 228 22.42 -95.32 -10.01
C GLU A 228 23.34 -94.16 -10.38
N VAL A 229 24.53 -94.42 -10.93
CA VAL A 229 25.43 -93.37 -11.45
C VAL A 229 24.83 -92.69 -12.68
N GLU A 230 24.18 -93.43 -13.59
CA GLU A 230 23.45 -92.86 -14.72
C GLU A 230 22.29 -91.97 -14.25
N ALA A 231 21.46 -92.43 -13.30
CA ALA A 231 20.38 -91.63 -12.71
C ALA A 231 20.88 -90.42 -11.89
N LEU A 232 22.02 -90.53 -11.19
CA LEU A 232 22.65 -89.41 -10.50
C LEU A 232 23.28 -88.40 -11.48
N MET A 233 23.82 -88.86 -12.62
CA MET A 233 24.25 -87.97 -13.70
C MET A 233 23.06 -87.25 -14.33
N GLU A 234 21.96 -87.94 -14.64
CA GLU A 234 20.73 -87.30 -15.11
C GLU A 234 20.21 -86.26 -14.09
N ARG A 235 20.24 -86.57 -12.80
CA ARG A 235 19.82 -85.64 -11.74
C ARG A 235 20.75 -84.44 -11.58
N VAL A 236 22.06 -84.62 -11.78
CA VAL A 236 23.04 -83.51 -11.84
C VAL A 236 22.86 -82.69 -13.12
N GLU A 237 22.50 -83.32 -14.23
CA GLU A 237 22.13 -82.63 -15.47
C GLU A 237 20.84 -81.80 -15.31
N GLU A 238 19.80 -82.33 -14.66
CA GLU A 238 18.61 -81.56 -14.31
C GLU A 238 18.95 -80.36 -13.40
N LEU A 239 19.69 -80.60 -12.30
CA LEU A 239 20.09 -79.55 -11.37
C LEU A 239 21.01 -78.50 -12.02
N THR A 240 21.80 -78.85 -13.03
CA THR A 240 22.59 -77.87 -13.79
C THR A 240 21.76 -77.13 -14.84
N LYS A 241 20.79 -77.78 -15.50
CA LYS A 241 19.81 -77.12 -16.38
C LYS A 241 18.95 -76.11 -15.60
N ASP A 242 18.48 -76.48 -14.41
CA ASP A 242 17.71 -75.58 -13.54
C ASP A 242 18.57 -74.50 -12.90
N LYS A 243 19.85 -74.78 -12.57
CA LYS A 243 20.81 -73.73 -12.18
C LYS A 243 21.02 -72.71 -13.31
N VAL A 244 21.15 -73.16 -14.56
CA VAL A 244 21.29 -72.27 -15.72
C VAL A 244 20.03 -71.42 -15.90
N ARG A 245 18.83 -72.03 -15.91
CA ARG A 245 17.55 -71.29 -15.96
C ARG A 245 17.43 -70.26 -14.84
N LEU A 246 17.83 -70.62 -13.62
CA LEU A 246 17.77 -69.72 -12.46
C LEU A 246 18.75 -68.54 -12.60
N VAL A 247 19.95 -68.78 -13.15
CA VAL A 247 20.91 -67.71 -13.51
C VAL A 247 20.34 -66.82 -14.62
N GLU A 248 19.84 -67.39 -15.71
CA GLU A 248 19.20 -66.65 -16.82
C GLU A 248 18.01 -65.81 -16.32
N GLU A 249 17.20 -66.34 -15.40
CA GLU A 249 16.13 -65.60 -14.74
C GLU A 249 16.62 -64.45 -13.87
N TYR A 250 17.69 -64.65 -13.08
CA TYR A 250 18.26 -63.57 -12.26
C TYR A 250 18.94 -62.52 -13.12
N GLU A 251 19.66 -62.90 -14.18
CA GLU A 251 20.24 -61.98 -15.17
C GLU A 251 19.15 -61.20 -15.90
N ALA A 252 18.04 -61.84 -16.32
CA ALA A 252 16.91 -61.16 -16.93
C ALA A 252 16.19 -60.21 -15.95
N LYS A 253 16.10 -60.54 -14.66
CA LYS A 253 15.56 -59.65 -13.61
C LYS A 253 16.50 -58.45 -13.37
N LEU A 254 17.81 -58.68 -13.38
CA LEU A 254 18.85 -57.67 -13.14
C LEU A 254 18.99 -56.71 -14.35
N ALA A 255 18.96 -57.24 -15.58
CA ALA A 255 18.94 -56.46 -16.81
C ALA A 255 17.68 -55.57 -16.90
N LYS A 256 16.50 -56.09 -16.55
CA LYS A 256 15.27 -55.27 -16.45
C LYS A 256 15.40 -54.15 -15.41
N ALA A 257 16.00 -54.44 -14.25
CA ALA A 257 16.25 -53.41 -13.24
C ALA A 257 17.22 -52.33 -13.75
N GLN A 258 18.31 -52.70 -14.43
CA GLN A 258 19.22 -51.77 -15.11
C GLN A 258 18.47 -50.90 -16.12
N GLU A 259 17.64 -51.49 -16.97
CA GLU A 259 16.87 -50.77 -18.00
C GLU A 259 15.86 -49.77 -17.38
N TYR A 260 15.28 -50.07 -16.20
CA TYR A 260 14.49 -49.10 -15.43
C TYR A 260 15.35 -47.94 -14.90
N TYR A 261 16.53 -48.23 -14.33
CA TYR A 261 17.46 -47.19 -13.86
C TYR A 261 17.96 -46.29 -14.99
N GLU A 262 18.21 -46.83 -16.18
CA GLU A 262 18.64 -46.07 -17.35
C GLU A 262 17.52 -45.18 -17.88
N ARG A 263 16.29 -45.70 -18.06
CA ARG A 263 15.12 -44.89 -18.45
C ARG A 263 14.84 -43.75 -17.49
N GLU A 264 15.02 -43.97 -16.19
CA GLU A 264 14.81 -42.94 -15.18
C GLU A 264 15.96 -41.92 -15.16
N LEU A 265 17.22 -42.35 -15.34
CA LEU A 265 18.35 -41.43 -15.54
C LEU A 265 18.17 -40.59 -16.82
N GLU A 266 17.63 -41.16 -17.90
CA GLU A 266 17.22 -40.39 -19.07
C GLU A 266 16.07 -39.42 -18.79
N ALA A 267 15.05 -39.83 -18.03
CA ALA A 267 13.95 -38.95 -17.64
C ALA A 267 14.47 -37.76 -16.82
N MET A 268 15.37 -38.01 -15.86
CA MET A 268 16.05 -36.97 -15.08
C MET A 268 16.89 -36.05 -16.00
N ARG A 269 17.69 -36.60 -16.92
CA ARG A 269 18.44 -35.82 -17.93
C ARG A 269 17.53 -34.95 -18.79
N ARG A 270 16.42 -35.49 -19.29
CA ARG A 270 15.42 -34.75 -20.08
C ARG A 270 14.76 -33.64 -19.26
N THR A 271 14.43 -33.88 -17.98
CA THR A 271 13.92 -32.79 -17.12
C THR A 271 14.97 -31.72 -16.84
N HIS A 272 16.24 -32.09 -16.69
CA HIS A 272 17.33 -31.13 -16.50
C HIS A 272 17.59 -30.30 -17.77
N GLN A 273 17.56 -30.93 -18.95
CA GLN A 273 17.61 -30.26 -20.25
C GLN A 273 16.45 -29.27 -20.39
N LEU A 274 15.21 -29.68 -20.06
CA LEU A 274 14.06 -28.79 -20.11
C LEU A 274 14.20 -27.60 -19.13
N THR A 275 14.76 -27.80 -17.93
CA THR A 275 15.01 -26.67 -17.01
C THR A 275 16.12 -25.74 -17.48
N THR A 276 17.17 -26.26 -18.14
CA THR A 276 18.22 -25.39 -18.72
C THR A 276 17.74 -24.67 -19.98
N GLU A 277 16.90 -25.29 -20.81
CA GLU A 277 16.26 -24.65 -21.96
C GLU A 277 15.28 -23.56 -21.53
N ASN A 278 14.46 -23.81 -20.49
CA ASN A 278 13.59 -22.79 -19.91
C ASN A 278 14.39 -21.63 -19.28
N LEU A 279 15.49 -21.91 -18.58
CA LEU A 279 16.37 -20.87 -18.04
C LEU A 279 17.06 -20.05 -19.16
N LEU A 280 17.43 -20.70 -20.27
CA LEU A 280 17.98 -20.02 -21.45
C LEU A 280 16.91 -19.21 -22.21
N ALA A 281 15.65 -19.64 -22.22
CA ALA A 281 14.54 -18.84 -22.72
C ALA A 281 14.29 -17.62 -21.84
N TRP A 282 14.25 -17.79 -20.51
CA TRP A 282 14.07 -16.70 -19.55
C TRP A 282 15.19 -15.66 -19.65
N LYS A 283 16.45 -16.10 -19.82
CA LYS A 283 17.60 -15.20 -20.06
C LYS A 283 17.56 -14.49 -21.42
N ARG A 284 16.83 -14.99 -22.42
CA ARG A 284 16.58 -14.24 -23.67
C ARG A 284 15.56 -13.15 -23.43
N THR A 285 14.43 -13.46 -22.80
CA THR A 285 13.41 -12.46 -22.45
C THR A 285 13.95 -11.39 -21.49
N GLU A 286 14.83 -11.76 -20.55
CA GLU A 286 15.55 -10.83 -19.67
C GLU A 286 16.46 -9.85 -20.46
N VAL A 287 17.11 -10.33 -21.52
CA VAL A 287 17.96 -9.51 -22.42
C VAL A 287 17.12 -8.68 -23.40
N GLU A 288 15.95 -9.16 -23.79
CA GLU A 288 14.99 -8.43 -24.63
C GLU A 288 14.35 -7.28 -23.85
N LEU A 289 13.83 -7.55 -22.65
CA LEU A 289 13.34 -6.52 -21.71
C LEU A 289 14.41 -5.47 -21.40
N ARG A 290 15.69 -5.86 -21.17
CA ARG A 290 16.77 -4.87 -20.99
C ARG A 290 16.99 -3.98 -22.21
N LYS A 291 16.84 -4.50 -23.44
CA LYS A 291 16.91 -3.67 -24.67
C LYS A 291 15.71 -2.74 -24.79
N GLU A 292 14.51 -3.20 -24.41
CA GLU A 292 13.30 -2.38 -24.41
C GLU A 292 13.40 -1.25 -23.38
N PHE A 293 13.80 -1.54 -22.13
CA PHE A 293 14.08 -0.50 -21.13
C PHE A 293 15.15 0.49 -21.60
N GLN A 294 16.24 0.03 -22.21
CA GLN A 294 17.27 0.94 -22.74
C GLN A 294 16.78 1.75 -23.97
N ALA A 295 15.88 1.20 -24.79
CA ALA A 295 15.24 1.94 -25.87
C ALA A 295 14.24 3.00 -25.34
N GLN A 296 13.48 2.66 -24.28
CA GLN A 296 12.62 3.61 -23.57
C GLN A 296 13.43 4.71 -22.88
N GLU A 297 14.53 4.36 -22.21
CA GLU A 297 15.45 5.34 -21.60
C GLU A 297 16.01 6.30 -22.65
N VAL A 298 16.50 5.79 -23.78
CA VAL A 298 16.98 6.61 -24.90
C VAL A 298 15.85 7.44 -25.53
N ALA A 299 14.60 6.97 -25.55
CA ALA A 299 13.45 7.76 -25.98
C ALA A 299 13.13 8.90 -24.99
N LEU A 300 13.22 8.65 -23.68
CA LEU A 300 13.04 9.65 -22.62
C LEU A 300 14.19 10.66 -22.59
N GLN A 301 15.44 10.24 -22.78
CA GLN A 301 16.57 11.17 -22.95
C GLN A 301 16.39 12.07 -24.18
N ARG A 302 15.78 11.55 -25.26
CA ARG A 302 15.41 12.33 -26.46
C ARG A 302 14.21 13.26 -26.26
N SER A 303 13.22 12.90 -25.44
CA SER A 303 12.11 13.82 -25.11
C SER A 303 12.59 14.92 -24.16
N LEU A 304 13.42 14.59 -23.17
CA LEU A 304 14.07 15.56 -22.29
C LEU A 304 15.02 16.51 -23.04
N SER A 305 15.75 16.05 -24.07
CA SER A 305 16.59 16.96 -24.87
C SER A 305 15.75 17.90 -25.75
N LYS A 306 14.62 17.44 -26.29
CA LYS A 306 13.63 18.30 -26.98
C LYS A 306 13.05 19.34 -26.04
N LEU A 307 12.52 18.92 -24.89
CA LEU A 307 11.96 19.81 -23.86
C LEU A 307 12.99 20.84 -23.36
N ARG A 308 14.26 20.45 -23.20
CA ARG A 308 15.35 21.41 -22.89
C ARG A 308 15.58 22.43 -24.02
N SER A 309 15.51 22.00 -25.28
CA SER A 309 15.62 22.92 -26.43
C SER A 309 14.41 23.82 -26.61
N GLU A 310 13.21 23.35 -26.26
CA GLU A 310 11.96 24.11 -26.28
C GLU A 310 11.93 25.12 -25.13
N LEU A 311 12.38 24.73 -23.94
CA LEU A 311 12.60 25.64 -22.81
C LEU A 311 13.66 26.70 -23.12
N GLN A 312 14.74 26.35 -23.81
CA GLN A 312 15.75 27.31 -24.25
C GLN A 312 15.15 28.33 -25.23
N LYS A 313 14.40 27.88 -26.25
CA LYS A 313 13.70 28.76 -27.19
C LYS A 313 12.70 29.68 -26.48
N ALA A 314 11.90 29.15 -25.57
CA ALA A 314 10.98 29.95 -24.77
C ALA A 314 11.71 30.99 -23.89
N GLN A 315 12.91 30.69 -23.38
CA GLN A 315 13.76 31.66 -22.69
C GLN A 315 14.36 32.71 -23.63
N GLU A 316 14.71 32.35 -24.86
CA GLU A 316 15.23 33.27 -25.89
C GLU A 316 14.12 34.19 -26.42
N GLU A 317 12.93 33.67 -26.71
CA GLU A 317 11.72 34.44 -27.02
C GLU A 317 11.32 35.36 -25.85
N ALA A 318 11.41 34.89 -24.61
CA ALA A 318 11.17 35.72 -23.42
C ALA A 318 12.30 36.74 -23.12
N ARG A 319 13.48 36.60 -23.72
CA ARG A 319 14.52 37.65 -23.76
C ARG A 319 14.22 38.65 -24.86
N GLU A 320 13.94 38.20 -26.07
CA GLU A 320 13.54 39.07 -27.18
C GLU A 320 12.31 39.93 -26.84
N ASN A 321 11.30 39.36 -26.17
CA ASN A 321 10.10 40.10 -25.80
C ASN A 321 10.36 41.11 -24.68
N ARG A 322 11.31 40.84 -23.78
CA ARG A 322 11.83 41.86 -22.85
C ARG A 322 12.61 42.95 -23.60
N ASP A 323 13.44 42.61 -24.57
CA ASP A 323 14.19 43.59 -25.37
C ASP A 323 13.28 44.45 -26.24
N LYS A 324 12.23 43.86 -26.83
CA LYS A 324 11.17 44.59 -27.55
C LYS A 324 10.45 45.55 -26.59
N THR A 325 10.11 45.10 -25.38
CA THR A 325 9.51 45.95 -24.33
C THR A 325 10.45 47.07 -23.89
N ASN A 326 11.73 46.79 -23.66
CA ASN A 326 12.75 47.78 -23.29
C ASN A 326 12.96 48.83 -24.39
N ARG A 327 12.93 48.43 -25.67
CA ARG A 327 12.99 49.35 -26.82
C ARG A 327 11.73 50.22 -26.90
N LEU A 328 10.54 49.64 -26.69
CA LEU A 328 9.29 50.38 -26.64
C LEU A 328 9.24 51.36 -25.45
N GLN A 329 9.71 50.96 -24.27
CA GLN A 329 9.80 51.81 -23.08
C GLN A 329 10.82 52.95 -23.28
N THR A 330 11.94 52.69 -23.96
CA THR A 330 12.92 53.71 -24.34
C THR A 330 12.33 54.68 -25.38
N SER A 331 11.58 54.17 -26.36
CA SER A 331 10.85 54.98 -27.35
C SER A 331 9.76 55.84 -26.69
N LEU A 332 9.06 55.29 -25.69
CA LEU A 332 8.07 56.01 -24.89
C LEU A 332 8.72 57.10 -24.03
N ALA A 333 9.83 56.81 -23.34
CA ALA A 333 10.58 57.81 -22.59
C ALA A 333 11.13 58.94 -23.48
N ASN A 334 11.57 58.61 -24.70
CA ASN A 334 11.95 59.60 -25.72
C ASN A 334 10.74 60.42 -26.20
N ALA A 335 9.59 59.78 -26.44
CA ALA A 335 8.35 60.45 -26.82
C ALA A 335 7.85 61.39 -25.71
N GLU A 336 7.83 60.94 -24.45
CA GLU A 336 7.59 61.79 -23.28
C GLU A 336 8.58 62.96 -23.18
N GLY A 337 9.86 62.72 -23.47
CA GLY A 337 10.87 63.78 -23.56
C GLY A 337 10.53 64.82 -24.63
N THR A 338 10.12 64.38 -25.82
CA THR A 338 9.65 65.29 -26.88
C THR A 338 8.35 66.01 -26.49
N ILE A 339 7.41 65.34 -25.81
CA ILE A 339 6.18 65.96 -25.31
C ILE A 339 6.49 67.00 -24.24
N LYS A 340 7.41 66.73 -23.31
CA LYS A 340 7.88 67.70 -22.30
C LYS A 340 8.57 68.90 -22.95
N ASN A 341 9.39 68.68 -23.98
CA ASN A 341 10.01 69.77 -24.75
C ASN A 341 8.98 70.58 -25.55
N LEU A 342 7.98 69.94 -26.16
CA LEU A 342 6.87 70.62 -26.84
C LEU A 342 5.96 71.38 -25.87
N HIS A 343 5.76 70.86 -24.65
CA HIS A 343 5.03 71.56 -23.58
C HIS A 343 5.80 72.80 -23.14
N LYS A 344 7.13 72.69 -22.94
CA LYS A 344 7.99 73.83 -22.65
C LYS A 344 8.01 74.87 -23.78
N GLN A 345 8.04 74.43 -25.05
CA GLN A 345 7.91 75.34 -26.20
C GLN A 345 6.53 76.00 -26.29
N LEU A 346 5.47 75.31 -25.83
CA LEU A 346 4.13 75.89 -25.73
C LEU A 346 4.03 76.88 -24.55
N GLU A 347 4.64 76.59 -23.41
CA GLU A 347 4.78 77.52 -22.27
C GLU A 347 5.60 78.77 -22.66
N GLU A 348 6.71 78.58 -23.39
CA GLU A 348 7.51 79.66 -23.95
C GLU A 348 6.71 80.48 -24.97
N ALA A 349 5.96 79.84 -25.88
CA ALA A 349 5.08 80.54 -26.83
C ALA A 349 3.87 81.22 -26.17
N ILE A 350 3.40 80.72 -25.02
CA ILE A 350 2.37 81.37 -24.19
C ILE A 350 2.98 82.59 -23.48
N GLN A 351 4.19 82.49 -22.92
CA GLN A 351 4.89 83.61 -22.28
C GLN A 351 5.26 84.69 -23.31
N ASP A 352 5.78 84.32 -24.49
CA ASP A 352 5.95 85.23 -25.61
C ASP A 352 4.61 85.83 -26.05
N GLY A 353 3.52 85.05 -26.07
CA GLY A 353 2.17 85.52 -26.32
C GLY A 353 1.66 86.53 -25.29
N GLU A 354 1.95 86.31 -24.00
CA GLU A 354 1.65 87.24 -22.91
C GLU A 354 2.49 88.51 -23.00
N ILE A 355 3.76 88.41 -23.39
CA ILE A 355 4.64 89.55 -23.69
C ILE A 355 4.14 90.33 -24.91
N TRP A 356 3.71 89.65 -25.98
CA TRP A 356 3.08 90.29 -27.14
C TRP A 356 1.73 90.92 -26.79
N VAL A 357 0.94 90.35 -25.89
CA VAL A 357 -0.29 90.96 -25.36
C VAL A 357 0.01 92.15 -24.44
N MET A 358 1.13 92.12 -23.70
CA MET A 358 1.60 93.27 -22.92
C MET A 358 2.05 94.40 -23.85
N GLN A 359 2.89 94.10 -24.85
CA GLN A 359 3.31 95.06 -25.86
C GLN A 359 2.13 95.57 -26.69
N LEU A 360 1.14 94.72 -27.01
CA LEU A 360 -0.10 95.16 -27.66
C LEU A 360 -0.83 96.16 -26.76
N LYS A 361 -1.01 95.87 -25.47
CA LYS A 361 -1.60 96.80 -24.50
C LYS A 361 -0.79 98.08 -24.34
N ASP A 362 0.54 98.02 -24.36
CA ASP A 362 1.39 99.20 -24.32
C ASP A 362 1.20 100.04 -25.60
N THR A 363 1.10 99.42 -26.78
CA THR A 363 0.76 100.13 -28.02
C THR A 363 -0.70 100.58 -28.07
N GLU A 364 -1.64 99.92 -27.38
CA GLU A 364 -3.02 100.38 -27.19
C GLU A 364 -3.05 101.58 -26.23
N TYR A 365 -2.20 101.62 -25.20
CA TYR A 365 -2.00 102.78 -24.34
C TYR A 365 -1.32 103.94 -25.09
N GLU A 366 -0.33 103.68 -25.94
CA GLU A 366 0.27 104.70 -26.81
C GLU A 366 -0.71 105.19 -27.89
N LEU A 367 -1.54 104.29 -28.45
CA LEU A 367 -2.56 104.60 -29.44
C LEU A 367 -3.71 105.38 -28.81
N GLU A 368 -4.22 104.97 -27.65
CA GLU A 368 -5.24 105.70 -26.91
C GLU A 368 -4.68 107.03 -26.38
N SER A 369 -3.41 107.10 -25.95
CA SER A 369 -2.72 108.37 -25.70
C SER A 369 -2.55 109.22 -26.97
N SER A 370 -2.36 108.61 -28.15
CA SER A 370 -2.31 109.33 -29.43
C SER A 370 -3.68 109.84 -29.84
N ARG A 371 -4.74 109.08 -29.53
CA ARG A 371 -6.14 109.40 -29.76
C ARG A 371 -6.62 110.47 -28.78
N GLU A 372 -6.21 110.41 -27.52
CA GLU A 372 -6.33 111.50 -26.55
C GLU A 372 -5.59 112.73 -27.05
N ARG A 373 -4.35 112.62 -27.56
CA ARG A 373 -3.64 113.77 -28.17
C ARG A 373 -4.35 114.34 -29.39
N VAL A 374 -4.92 113.51 -30.27
CA VAL A 374 -5.72 113.94 -31.43
C VAL A 374 -7.06 114.53 -31.01
N GLN A 375 -7.70 114.00 -29.96
CA GLN A 375 -8.96 114.51 -29.41
C GLN A 375 -8.74 115.76 -28.56
N GLN A 376 -7.58 115.90 -27.92
CA GLN A 376 -7.06 117.13 -27.32
C GLN A 376 -6.73 118.16 -28.40
N GLN A 377 -6.18 117.77 -29.56
CA GLN A 377 -6.00 118.69 -30.69
C GLN A 377 -7.34 119.10 -31.33
N ALA A 378 -8.32 118.19 -31.47
CA ALA A 378 -9.65 118.50 -31.96
C ALA A 378 -10.43 119.42 -31.00
N THR A 379 -10.38 119.13 -29.70
CA THR A 379 -10.93 120.02 -28.67
C THR A 379 -10.14 121.32 -28.54
N GLU A 380 -8.81 121.34 -28.71
CA GLU A 380 -8.01 122.56 -28.79
C GLU A 380 -8.38 123.41 -30.01
N ILE A 381 -8.68 122.83 -31.18
CA ILE A 381 -9.11 123.60 -32.36
C ILE A 381 -10.47 124.26 -32.07
N LEU A 382 -11.42 123.51 -31.49
CA LEU A 382 -12.70 124.05 -31.03
C LEU A 382 -12.52 125.10 -29.90
N HIS A 383 -11.56 124.87 -29.00
CA HIS A 383 -11.32 125.75 -27.85
C HIS A 383 -10.55 127.00 -28.26
N LYS A 384 -9.59 126.94 -29.20
CA LYS A 384 -8.89 128.10 -29.79
C LYS A 384 -9.85 128.97 -30.59
N ALA A 385 -10.82 128.37 -31.30
CA ALA A 385 -11.91 129.11 -31.93
C ALA A 385 -12.82 129.84 -30.93
N SER A 386 -13.01 129.29 -29.72
CA SER A 386 -13.79 129.91 -28.63
C SER A 386 -12.99 130.93 -27.78
N GLN A 387 -11.70 130.67 -27.56
CA GLN A 387 -10.80 131.44 -26.70
C GLN A 387 -10.42 132.79 -27.30
N ILE A 388 -10.33 132.91 -28.63
CA ILE A 388 -10.11 134.18 -29.33
C ILE A 388 -11.22 135.20 -28.97
N GLY A 389 -12.44 134.75 -28.68
CA GLY A 389 -13.55 135.60 -28.25
C GLY A 389 -13.62 135.92 -26.74
N SER A 390 -12.76 135.33 -25.90
CA SER A 390 -12.95 135.36 -24.44
C SER A 390 -11.69 135.60 -23.58
N LEU A 391 -10.48 135.32 -24.06
CA LEU A 391 -9.26 135.41 -23.25
C LEU A 391 -8.84 136.83 -22.83
N GLN A 392 -9.34 137.89 -23.49
CA GLN A 392 -8.95 139.27 -23.17
C GLN A 392 -9.57 139.82 -21.86
N ALA A 393 -10.58 139.14 -21.28
CA ALA A 393 -11.30 139.63 -20.11
C ALA A 393 -10.90 138.95 -18.78
N THR A 394 -10.47 137.69 -18.80
CA THR A 394 -10.22 136.89 -17.58
C THR A 394 -8.75 136.83 -17.16
N GLN A 395 -7.81 137.14 -18.07
CA GLN A 395 -6.37 137.02 -17.82
C GLN A 395 -5.89 137.82 -16.58
N MET A 396 -6.47 139.00 -16.33
CA MET A 396 -6.09 139.85 -15.19
C MET A 396 -6.59 139.37 -13.81
N ALA A 397 -7.45 138.35 -13.74
CA ALA A 397 -8.06 137.90 -12.49
C ALA A 397 -7.29 136.75 -11.79
N HIS A 398 -6.54 135.94 -12.54
CA HIS A 398 -6.04 134.64 -12.04
C HIS A 398 -4.57 134.64 -11.56
N GLU A 399 -3.78 135.68 -11.87
CA GLU A 399 -2.39 135.78 -11.38
C GLU A 399 -2.28 135.98 -9.86
N ALA A 400 -3.36 136.32 -9.17
CA ALA A 400 -3.38 136.45 -7.71
C ALA A 400 -3.50 135.10 -6.99
N THR A 401 -4.34 134.19 -7.50
CA THR A 401 -4.70 132.93 -6.84
C THR A 401 -3.63 131.84 -6.90
N ILE A 402 -2.78 131.86 -7.94
CA ILE A 402 -1.80 130.78 -8.20
C ILE A 402 -0.77 130.65 -7.06
N ARG A 403 -0.27 131.77 -6.51
CA ARG A 403 0.81 131.78 -5.50
C ARG A 403 0.46 131.10 -4.17
N ASN A 404 -0.82 130.85 -3.90
CA ASN A 404 -1.25 130.21 -2.65
C ASN A 404 -1.25 128.67 -2.72
N LEU A 405 -1.29 128.07 -3.93
CA LEU A 405 -1.42 126.62 -4.10
C LEU A 405 -0.07 125.88 -4.02
N ASP A 406 1.03 126.52 -4.44
CA ASP A 406 2.39 125.95 -4.36
C ASP A 406 2.83 125.62 -2.90
N GLN A 407 2.30 126.36 -1.91
CA GLN A 407 2.62 126.18 -0.50
C GLN A 407 1.94 124.95 0.14
N GLU A 408 0.88 124.41 -0.47
CA GLU A 408 0.26 123.16 -0.01
C GLU A 408 0.86 121.92 -0.69
N GLN A 409 1.23 122.02 -1.97
CA GLN A 409 1.87 120.92 -2.71
C GLN A 409 3.20 120.47 -2.07
N SER A 410 3.93 121.40 -1.45
CA SER A 410 5.19 121.14 -0.76
C SER A 410 5.00 120.37 0.57
N ARG A 411 3.91 120.61 1.31
CA ARG A 411 3.59 119.88 2.56
C ARG A 411 3.20 118.42 2.34
N LEU A 412 2.60 118.08 1.21
CA LEU A 412 2.19 116.71 0.92
C LEU A 412 3.37 115.78 0.61
N LYS A 413 4.46 116.31 0.03
CA LYS A 413 5.65 115.53 -0.33
C LYS A 413 6.40 114.99 0.90
N GLU A 414 6.55 115.80 1.96
CA GLU A 414 7.16 115.33 3.23
C GLU A 414 6.39 114.21 3.94
N LYS A 415 5.11 114.01 3.61
CA LYS A 415 4.26 113.00 4.26
C LYS A 415 4.34 111.64 3.58
N ILE A 416 4.78 111.59 2.32
CA ILE A 416 4.94 110.35 1.56
C ILE A 416 6.22 109.62 2.00
N SER A 417 7.37 110.30 2.07
CA SER A 417 8.65 109.62 2.35
C SER A 417 8.69 108.92 3.72
N ARG A 418 7.96 109.42 4.72
CA ARG A 418 7.88 108.79 6.05
C ARG A 418 7.13 107.45 6.02
N LEU A 419 6.14 107.31 5.13
CA LEU A 419 5.40 106.05 4.94
C LEU A 419 6.20 105.01 4.12
N GLU A 420 7.20 105.47 3.37
CA GLU A 420 8.13 104.61 2.63
C GLU A 420 9.20 104.05 3.58
N GLU A 421 9.73 104.86 4.50
CA GLU A 421 10.66 104.42 5.57
C GLU A 421 10.02 103.38 6.52
N GLU A 422 8.77 103.59 6.95
CA GLU A 422 8.02 102.63 7.78
C GLU A 422 7.82 101.26 7.09
N ARG A 423 7.77 101.25 5.74
CA ARG A 423 7.55 100.03 4.95
C ARG A 423 8.80 99.15 4.84
N GLU A 424 10.01 99.72 4.78
CA GLU A 424 11.25 98.92 4.76
C GLU A 424 11.50 98.23 6.11
N VAL A 425 11.23 98.93 7.22
CA VAL A 425 11.40 98.37 8.58
C VAL A 425 10.56 97.10 8.76
N LEU A 426 9.27 97.14 8.36
CA LEU A 426 8.37 95.99 8.43
C LEU A 426 8.82 94.81 7.54
N LEU A 427 9.43 95.09 6.37
CA LEU A 427 9.94 94.04 5.48
C LEU A 427 11.11 93.27 6.12
N SER A 428 12.04 94.00 6.76
CA SER A 428 13.22 93.40 7.42
C SER A 428 12.86 92.52 8.63
N GLN A 429 11.81 92.88 9.36
CA GLN A 429 11.28 92.08 10.48
C GLN A 429 10.62 90.77 9.98
N SER A 430 9.97 90.80 8.81
CA SER A 430 9.37 89.58 8.22
C SER A 430 10.42 88.55 7.80
N GLN A 431 11.53 88.98 7.20
CA GLN A 431 12.61 88.07 6.77
C GLN A 431 13.35 87.44 7.96
N THR A 432 13.66 88.21 9.00
CA THR A 432 14.39 87.70 10.18
C THR A 432 13.59 86.66 10.98
N ALA A 433 12.25 86.78 11.05
CA ALA A 433 11.39 85.74 11.64
C ALA A 433 11.37 84.43 10.81
N ASN A 434 11.40 84.54 9.47
CA ASN A 434 11.34 83.41 8.55
C ASN A 434 12.60 82.53 8.64
N ASP A 435 13.79 83.14 8.72
CA ASP A 435 15.05 82.39 8.83
C ASP A 435 15.25 81.74 10.21
N GLN A 436 14.68 82.31 11.28
CA GLN A 436 14.64 81.66 12.60
C GLN A 436 13.78 80.39 12.57
N HIS A 437 12.61 80.42 11.94
CA HIS A 437 11.78 79.22 11.77
C HIS A 437 12.48 78.11 10.96
N LYS A 438 13.18 78.45 9.85
CA LYS A 438 13.95 77.45 9.08
C LYS A 438 15.03 76.77 9.91
N GLN A 439 15.77 77.51 10.73
CA GLN A 439 16.79 76.93 11.63
C GLN A 439 16.19 76.05 12.74
N GLN A 440 14.92 76.25 13.08
CA GLN A 440 14.22 75.44 14.08
C GLN A 440 13.69 74.12 13.47
N VAL A 441 13.16 74.17 12.24
CA VAL A 441 12.76 72.96 11.48
C VAL A 441 13.94 72.03 11.24
N LEU A 442 15.07 72.55 10.75
CA LEU A 442 16.26 71.73 10.45
C LEU A 442 16.81 70.96 11.67
N LYS A 443 16.66 71.51 12.88
CA LYS A 443 17.05 70.83 14.13
C LYS A 443 16.10 69.69 14.49
N LEU A 444 14.79 69.90 14.32
CA LEU A 444 13.77 68.87 14.57
C LEU A 444 13.89 67.71 13.58
N GLU A 445 14.16 67.98 12.31
CA GLU A 445 14.45 66.94 11.32
C GLU A 445 15.72 66.13 11.66
N GLN A 446 16.75 66.79 12.20
CA GLN A 446 17.98 66.10 12.58
C GLN A 446 17.73 65.15 13.76
N SER A 447 17.06 65.61 14.84
CA SER A 447 16.71 64.73 15.96
C SER A 447 15.82 63.57 15.53
N LEU A 448 14.86 63.80 14.61
CA LEU A 448 13.99 62.74 14.11
C LEU A 448 14.76 61.67 13.30
N ARG A 449 15.80 62.08 12.55
CA ARG A 449 16.70 61.15 11.85
C ARG A 449 17.60 60.35 12.79
N GLU A 450 18.02 60.95 13.90
CA GLU A 450 18.84 60.28 14.93
C GLU A 450 18.02 59.25 15.72
N GLU A 451 16.78 59.59 16.12
CA GLU A 451 15.79 58.67 16.72
C GLU A 451 15.48 57.47 15.80
N HIS A 452 15.16 57.71 14.52
CA HIS A 452 14.90 56.64 13.56
C HIS A 452 16.08 55.66 13.42
N GLN A 453 17.32 56.17 13.41
CA GLN A 453 18.51 55.34 13.40
C GLN A 453 18.78 54.61 14.73
N GLY A 454 18.18 55.04 15.84
CA GLY A 454 18.16 54.29 17.10
C GLY A 454 17.26 53.06 16.95
N TYR A 455 15.99 53.27 16.64
CA TYR A 455 15.00 52.20 16.48
C TYR A 455 15.36 51.17 15.41
N GLU A 456 15.96 51.57 14.29
CA GLU A 456 16.41 50.64 13.25
C GLU A 456 17.53 49.70 13.73
N LYS A 457 18.46 50.21 14.56
CA LYS A 457 19.54 49.41 15.16
C LYS A 457 19.01 48.49 16.26
N GLU A 458 17.99 48.90 17.01
CA GLU A 458 17.33 48.06 18.02
C GLU A 458 16.50 46.95 17.39
N LEU A 459 15.73 47.24 16.32
CA LEU A 459 15.03 46.24 15.53
C LEU A 459 15.99 45.23 14.89
N SER A 460 17.17 45.68 14.44
CA SER A 460 18.21 44.79 13.91
C SER A 460 18.79 43.87 14.99
N ARG A 461 19.07 44.39 16.19
CA ARG A 461 19.54 43.59 17.34
C ARG A 461 18.49 42.57 17.80
N LEU A 462 17.22 42.96 17.84
CA LEU A 462 16.13 42.09 18.27
C LEU A 462 15.90 40.93 17.29
N ARG A 463 16.02 41.18 15.97
CA ARG A 463 16.01 40.11 14.95
C ARG A 463 17.19 39.15 15.13
N ALA A 464 18.41 39.67 15.28
CA ALA A 464 19.59 38.85 15.52
C ALA A 464 19.46 37.98 16.79
N HIS A 465 18.87 38.51 17.87
CA HIS A 465 18.59 37.74 19.09
C HIS A 465 17.64 36.55 18.82
N TYR A 466 16.52 36.78 18.14
CA TYR A 466 15.60 35.71 17.78
C TYR A 466 16.19 34.71 16.77
N GLU A 467 17.04 35.17 15.84
CA GLU A 467 17.77 34.30 14.93
C GLU A 467 18.74 33.39 15.70
N GLU A 468 19.53 33.94 16.64
CA GLU A 468 20.38 33.14 17.55
C GLU A 468 19.56 32.17 18.44
N GLU A 469 18.43 32.60 19.00
CA GLU A 469 17.58 31.73 19.82
C GLU A 469 16.98 30.58 19.00
N THR A 470 16.52 30.84 17.78
CA THR A 470 16.00 29.75 16.91
C THR A 470 17.11 28.82 16.42
N LEU A 471 18.35 29.30 16.28
CA LEU A 471 19.52 28.44 16.00
C LEU A 471 19.85 27.56 17.21
N ARG A 472 19.98 28.14 18.41
CA ARG A 472 20.25 27.38 19.65
C ARG A 472 19.16 26.36 19.95
N PHE A 473 17.89 26.67 19.68
CA PHE A 473 16.77 25.72 19.81
C PHE A 473 16.89 24.56 18.81
N LYS A 474 17.22 24.83 17.54
CA LYS A 474 17.47 23.79 16.53
C LYS A 474 18.66 22.90 16.89
N GLU A 475 19.77 23.49 17.35
CA GLU A 475 20.94 22.73 17.79
C GLU A 475 20.65 21.85 19.02
N ALA A 476 19.81 22.32 19.95
CA ALA A 476 19.38 21.51 21.09
C ALA A 476 18.45 20.37 20.65
N GLN A 477 17.57 20.61 19.68
CA GLN A 477 16.69 19.59 19.11
C GLN A 477 17.47 18.53 18.31
N VAL A 478 18.49 18.95 17.55
CA VAL A 478 19.41 18.03 16.85
C VAL A 478 20.19 17.19 17.85
N ARG A 479 20.82 17.79 18.87
CA ARG A 479 21.55 17.06 19.91
C ARG A 479 20.66 16.07 20.68
N ALA A 480 19.41 16.42 20.95
CA ALA A 480 18.46 15.52 21.60
C ALA A 480 18.05 14.32 20.70
N LEU A 481 18.12 14.47 19.37
CA LEU A 481 17.92 13.37 18.42
C LEU A 481 19.19 12.52 18.28
N GLU A 482 20.37 13.13 18.15
CA GLU A 482 21.67 12.44 18.13
C GLU A 482 21.84 11.58 19.40
N GLU A 483 21.56 12.14 20.57
CA GLU A 483 21.54 11.43 21.85
C GLU A 483 20.51 10.27 21.93
N LEU A 484 19.44 10.30 21.14
CA LEU A 484 18.43 9.24 21.09
C LEU A 484 18.82 8.15 20.10
N GLU A 485 19.39 8.53 18.95
CA GLU A 485 19.97 7.61 17.96
C GLU A 485 21.16 6.84 18.54
N GLU A 486 22.03 7.49 19.32
CA GLU A 486 23.14 6.85 20.03
C GLU A 486 22.65 5.85 21.08
N LYS A 487 21.63 6.20 21.87
CA LYS A 487 20.98 5.26 22.81
C LYS A 487 20.33 4.08 22.08
N HIS A 488 19.66 4.32 20.94
CA HIS A 488 19.11 3.26 20.09
C HIS A 488 20.20 2.43 19.38
N GLN A 489 21.41 2.96 19.17
CA GLN A 489 22.55 2.23 18.64
C GLN A 489 23.10 1.27 19.70
N VAL A 490 23.40 1.76 20.90
CA VAL A 490 23.87 0.94 22.03
C VAL A 490 22.89 -0.19 22.34
N MET A 491 21.58 0.11 22.48
CA MET A 491 20.54 -0.92 22.72
C MET A 491 20.47 -2.00 21.63
N ARG A 492 20.81 -1.67 20.36
CA ARG A 492 20.87 -2.64 19.26
C ARG A 492 22.15 -3.48 19.29
N GLU A 493 23.27 -2.89 19.69
CA GLU A 493 24.55 -3.58 19.84
C GLU A 493 24.54 -4.53 21.04
N GLU A 494 23.99 -4.12 22.19
CA GLU A 494 23.76 -4.99 23.36
C GLU A 494 22.86 -6.19 23.01
N ALA A 495 21.71 -5.95 22.37
CA ALA A 495 20.79 -7.01 21.95
C ALA A 495 21.34 -7.92 20.82
N GLN A 496 22.36 -7.48 20.07
CA GLN A 496 23.13 -8.34 19.17
C GLN A 496 24.18 -9.16 19.93
N GLN A 497 24.86 -8.56 20.91
CA GLN A 497 25.85 -9.24 21.73
C GLN A 497 25.24 -10.35 22.58
N GLU A 498 24.08 -10.12 23.22
CA GLU A 498 23.34 -11.17 23.95
C GLU A 498 23.05 -12.37 23.05
N LYS A 499 22.52 -12.14 21.84
CA LYS A 499 22.22 -13.21 20.86
C LYS A 499 23.48 -13.92 20.35
N GLU A 500 24.60 -13.21 20.22
CA GLU A 500 25.88 -13.86 19.96
C GLU A 500 26.36 -14.73 21.13
N GLU A 501 26.18 -14.29 22.37
CA GLU A 501 26.57 -15.03 23.57
C GLU A 501 25.69 -16.26 23.80
N GLU A 502 24.37 -16.16 23.60
CA GLU A 502 23.46 -17.31 23.54
C GLU A 502 23.88 -18.31 22.47
N LYS A 503 24.23 -17.85 21.26
CA LYS A 503 24.71 -18.69 20.16
C LYS A 503 26.03 -19.37 20.50
N LYS A 504 26.97 -18.68 21.14
CA LYS A 504 28.24 -19.24 21.65
C LYS A 504 27.97 -20.29 22.74
N LEU A 505 27.00 -20.04 23.63
CA LEU A 505 26.56 -20.98 24.67
C LEU A 505 25.87 -22.23 24.09
N LEU A 506 25.09 -22.09 23.03
CA LEU A 506 24.42 -23.22 22.36
C LEU A 506 25.42 -24.08 21.57
N ILE A 507 26.36 -23.46 20.86
CA ILE A 507 27.44 -24.17 20.15
C ILE A 507 28.32 -24.94 21.13
N THR A 508 28.68 -24.34 22.27
CA THR A 508 29.49 -25.03 23.29
C THR A 508 28.73 -26.20 23.93
N LYS A 509 27.45 -26.04 24.32
CA LYS A 509 26.60 -27.16 24.79
C LYS A 509 26.50 -28.29 23.76
N MET A 510 26.24 -27.97 22.48
CA MET A 510 26.23 -28.95 21.38
C MET A 510 27.56 -29.71 21.29
N SER A 511 28.69 -29.01 21.34
CA SER A 511 30.02 -29.64 21.29
C SER A 511 30.28 -30.59 22.48
N GLN A 512 29.83 -30.24 23.68
CA GLN A 512 29.91 -31.09 24.86
C GLN A 512 29.05 -32.34 24.74
N GLU A 513 27.83 -32.24 24.21
CA GLU A 513 26.99 -33.41 23.90
C GLU A 513 27.63 -34.34 22.86
N PHE A 514 28.22 -33.79 21.79
CA PHE A 514 28.93 -34.59 20.81
C PHE A 514 30.14 -35.29 21.42
N GLU A 515 30.89 -34.63 22.29
CA GLU A 515 32.06 -35.22 22.95
C GLU A 515 31.68 -36.33 23.96
N ILE A 516 30.59 -36.16 24.71
CA ILE A 516 30.03 -37.20 25.59
C ILE A 516 29.55 -38.42 24.78
N LYS A 517 28.87 -38.18 23.65
CA LYS A 517 28.44 -39.25 22.72
C LYS A 517 29.66 -39.94 22.07
N ARG A 518 30.71 -39.20 21.72
CA ARG A 518 31.98 -39.73 21.20
C ARG A 518 32.65 -40.67 22.22
N LEU A 519 32.83 -40.21 23.45
CA LEU A 519 33.47 -40.98 24.53
C LEU A 519 32.70 -42.25 24.90
N SER A 520 31.37 -42.19 25.00
CA SER A 520 30.56 -43.39 25.28
C SER A 520 30.56 -44.42 24.14
N LEU A 521 30.70 -43.99 22.88
CA LEU A 521 30.92 -44.91 21.75
C LEU A 521 32.33 -45.51 21.74
N GLU A 522 33.36 -44.77 22.18
CA GLU A 522 34.70 -45.33 22.38
C GLU A 522 34.72 -46.38 23.50
N GLU A 523 34.07 -46.12 24.65
CA GLU A 523 33.92 -47.14 25.70
C GLU A 523 33.19 -48.40 25.21
N GLN A 524 32.16 -48.26 24.37
CA GLN A 524 31.46 -49.41 23.79
C GLN A 524 32.36 -50.21 22.82
N ARG A 525 33.11 -49.51 21.95
CA ARG A 525 34.11 -50.11 21.05
C ARG A 525 35.15 -50.89 21.86
N ASP A 526 35.70 -50.29 22.91
CA ASP A 526 36.82 -50.86 23.65
C ASP A 526 36.38 -52.07 24.50
N ARG A 527 35.16 -52.05 25.06
CA ARG A 527 34.55 -53.23 25.70
C ARG A 527 34.32 -54.39 24.71
N LEU A 528 33.86 -54.10 23.49
CA LEU A 528 33.68 -55.13 22.45
C LEU A 528 35.01 -55.69 21.96
N GLN A 529 36.03 -54.85 21.81
CA GLN A 529 37.40 -55.27 21.49
C GLN A 529 37.94 -56.22 22.56
N GLN A 530 37.77 -55.88 23.84
CA GLN A 530 38.21 -56.70 24.98
C GLN A 530 37.50 -58.07 25.02
N GLN A 531 36.20 -58.13 24.70
CA GLN A 531 35.49 -59.40 24.53
C GLN A 531 36.04 -60.24 23.36
N LEU A 532 36.39 -59.59 22.25
CA LEU A 532 36.97 -60.24 21.07
C LEU A 532 38.35 -60.83 21.35
N ASP A 533 39.17 -60.13 22.13
CA ASP A 533 40.52 -60.58 22.47
C ASP A 533 40.50 -61.71 23.51
N ASN A 534 39.65 -61.64 24.54
CA ASN A 534 39.40 -62.76 25.46
C ASN A 534 38.98 -64.06 24.72
N LEU A 535 38.11 -63.93 23.70
CA LEU A 535 37.69 -65.06 22.86
C LEU A 535 38.83 -65.66 22.03
N LYS A 536 39.80 -64.85 21.57
CA LYS A 536 41.00 -65.35 20.90
C LYS A 536 41.91 -66.11 21.86
N GLU A 537 42.09 -65.60 23.07
CA GLU A 537 42.88 -66.27 24.11
C GLU A 537 42.28 -67.63 24.46
N GLU A 538 40.97 -67.70 24.71
CA GLU A 538 40.25 -68.96 24.94
C GLU A 538 40.41 -69.99 23.81
N LEU A 539 40.33 -69.55 22.55
CA LEU A 539 40.48 -70.42 21.38
C LEU A 539 41.94 -70.89 21.23
N SER A 540 42.92 -70.03 21.52
CA SER A 540 44.34 -70.41 21.50
C SER A 540 44.69 -71.44 22.59
N ALA A 541 44.10 -71.31 23.79
CA ALA A 541 44.26 -72.28 24.87
C ALA A 541 43.71 -73.66 24.46
N LYS A 542 42.51 -73.71 23.87
CA LYS A 542 41.86 -74.95 23.39
C LYS A 542 42.67 -75.61 22.26
N LEU A 543 43.24 -74.82 21.35
CA LEU A 543 44.15 -75.31 20.30
C LEU A 543 45.44 -75.91 20.87
N ASN A 544 46.05 -75.24 21.85
CA ASN A 544 47.28 -75.69 22.49
C ASN A 544 47.10 -77.01 23.26
N MET A 545 45.94 -77.22 23.92
CA MET A 545 45.60 -78.50 24.54
C MET A 545 45.53 -79.64 23.51
N ALA A 546 44.84 -79.44 22.38
CA ALA A 546 44.71 -80.47 21.34
C ALA A 546 46.06 -80.89 20.74
N ASN A 547 47.01 -79.95 20.59
CA ASN A 547 48.35 -80.24 20.09
C ASN A 547 49.20 -81.09 21.08
N GLN A 548 48.94 -80.96 22.39
CA GLN A 548 49.62 -81.79 23.41
C GLN A 548 49.12 -83.24 23.37
N GLU A 549 47.81 -83.44 23.18
CA GLU A 549 47.19 -84.76 22.99
C GLU A 549 47.80 -85.52 21.80
N VAL A 550 47.95 -84.85 20.66
CA VAL A 550 48.56 -85.41 19.44
C VAL A 550 50.03 -85.80 19.65
N SER A 551 50.78 -85.00 20.40
CA SER A 551 52.19 -85.27 20.69
C SER A 551 52.37 -86.54 21.54
N HIS A 552 51.50 -86.74 22.54
CA HIS A 552 51.53 -87.94 23.39
C HIS A 552 51.28 -89.24 22.61
N LEU A 553 50.35 -89.22 21.63
CA LEU A 553 50.06 -90.36 20.78
C LEU A 553 51.23 -90.76 19.86
N GLN A 554 52.07 -89.80 19.45
CA GLN A 554 53.24 -90.08 18.60
C GLN A 554 54.36 -90.82 19.35
N GLU A 555 54.50 -90.60 20.66
CA GLU A 555 55.52 -91.29 21.45
C GLU A 555 55.21 -92.78 21.65
N LEU A 556 53.93 -93.13 21.86
CA LEU A 556 53.48 -94.52 22.01
C LEU A 556 53.76 -95.38 20.76
N VAL A 557 53.68 -94.80 19.56
CA VAL A 557 54.01 -95.51 18.31
C VAL A 557 55.51 -95.84 18.23
N ARG A 558 56.37 -94.88 18.65
CA ARG A 558 57.84 -94.98 18.61
C ARG A 558 58.40 -96.09 19.51
N GLU A 559 57.67 -96.50 20.55
CA GLU A 559 58.08 -97.61 21.42
C GLU A 559 57.81 -99.00 20.81
N GLY A 560 56.83 -99.12 19.90
CA GLY A 560 56.52 -100.38 19.23
C GLY A 560 57.61 -100.89 18.28
N GLU A 561 58.32 -99.97 17.62
CA GLU A 561 59.24 -100.28 16.52
C GLU A 561 60.57 -100.93 16.95
N GLN A 562 60.94 -100.88 18.24
CA GLN A 562 62.26 -101.36 18.69
C GLN A 562 62.39 -102.90 18.75
N ASN A 563 61.28 -103.64 18.75
CA ASN A 563 61.25 -105.07 19.10
C ASN A 563 61.59 -106.05 17.96
N LEU A 564 61.95 -105.59 16.75
CA LEU A 564 61.94 -106.42 15.52
C LEU A 564 63.33 -106.68 14.86
N ASN A 565 64.42 -106.60 15.63
CA ASN A 565 65.80 -106.60 15.10
C ASN A 565 66.61 -107.91 15.24
N SER A 566 66.02 -109.09 14.95
CA SER A 566 66.75 -110.38 14.98
C SER A 566 66.87 -111.11 13.63
N ALA A 567 66.06 -110.78 12.61
CA ALA A 567 66.03 -111.49 11.32
C ALA A 567 67.09 -111.01 10.28
N GLN A 568 68.09 -110.25 10.71
CA GLN A 568 68.87 -109.35 9.83
C GLN A 568 69.88 -110.02 8.87
N MET A 569 70.24 -111.30 9.07
CA MET A 569 71.39 -111.93 8.37
C MET A 569 71.09 -112.72 7.08
N GLN A 570 69.83 -113.06 6.76
CA GLN A 570 69.48 -113.61 5.43
C GLN A 570 69.10 -112.53 4.41
N ILE A 571 68.90 -111.30 4.87
CA ILE A 571 68.48 -110.16 4.02
C ILE A 571 69.65 -109.64 3.16
N THR A 572 70.89 -110.02 3.44
CA THR A 572 72.09 -109.51 2.72
C THR A 572 72.14 -109.83 1.23
N CYS A 573 71.74 -111.02 0.80
CA CYS A 573 71.68 -111.33 -0.65
C CYS A 573 70.49 -110.67 -1.36
N LEU A 574 69.41 -110.34 -0.62
CA LEU A 574 68.31 -109.51 -1.13
C LEU A 574 68.69 -108.03 -1.15
N LYS A 575 69.62 -107.57 -0.29
CA LYS A 575 70.10 -106.18 -0.28
C LYS A 575 70.78 -105.79 -1.59
N GLU A 576 71.44 -106.70 -2.32
CA GLU A 576 72.10 -106.36 -3.59
C GLU A 576 71.14 -106.14 -4.76
N THR A 577 70.00 -106.83 -4.78
CA THR A 577 68.90 -106.55 -5.73
C THR A 577 68.05 -105.36 -5.26
N GLN A 578 67.85 -105.23 -3.94
CA GLN A 578 67.24 -104.06 -3.32
C GLN A 578 68.06 -102.78 -3.58
N GLU A 579 69.39 -102.82 -3.65
CA GLU A 579 70.22 -101.63 -3.88
C GLU A 579 70.05 -101.08 -5.30
N LYS A 580 69.83 -101.95 -6.29
CA LYS A 580 69.49 -101.53 -7.67
C LYS A 580 68.09 -100.91 -7.73
N LEU A 581 67.10 -101.55 -7.10
CA LEU A 581 65.75 -100.99 -6.98
C LEU A 581 65.73 -99.71 -6.13
N LYS A 582 66.65 -99.55 -5.15
CA LYS A 582 66.90 -98.31 -4.42
C LYS A 582 67.44 -97.22 -5.33
N ILE A 583 68.41 -97.50 -6.18
CA ILE A 583 68.95 -96.49 -7.11
C ILE A 583 67.85 -96.00 -8.05
N GLU A 584 66.99 -96.90 -8.54
CA GLU A 584 65.80 -96.51 -9.32
C GLU A 584 64.75 -95.77 -8.48
N LEU A 585 64.50 -96.20 -7.23
CA LEU A 585 63.58 -95.57 -6.29
C LEU A 585 64.08 -94.20 -5.80
N ASP A 586 65.38 -94.01 -5.66
CA ASP A 586 66.02 -92.76 -5.27
C ASP A 586 66.18 -91.82 -6.48
N ALA A 587 66.21 -92.36 -7.71
CA ALA A 587 66.05 -91.60 -8.95
C ALA A 587 64.58 -91.25 -9.28
N THR A 588 63.58 -92.03 -8.84
CA THR A 588 62.18 -91.57 -8.85
C THR A 588 61.93 -90.59 -7.71
N ARG A 589 62.47 -90.79 -6.50
CA ARG A 589 62.44 -89.79 -5.42
C ARG A 589 63.21 -88.51 -5.79
N ALA A 590 64.31 -88.57 -6.54
CA ALA A 590 64.99 -87.39 -7.06
C ALA A 590 64.06 -86.60 -7.98
N ARG A 591 63.45 -87.26 -8.98
CA ARG A 591 62.46 -86.63 -9.86
C ARG A 591 61.21 -86.16 -9.11
N VAL A 592 60.75 -86.86 -8.08
CA VAL A 592 59.64 -86.42 -7.22
C VAL A 592 60.02 -85.20 -6.40
N ARG A 593 61.26 -85.11 -5.87
CA ARG A 593 61.79 -83.89 -5.23
C ARG A 593 61.93 -82.76 -6.24
N GLU A 594 62.41 -83.02 -7.46
CA GLU A 594 62.50 -82.02 -8.53
C GLU A 594 61.11 -81.50 -8.92
N THR A 595 60.09 -82.35 -9.06
CA THR A 595 58.70 -81.91 -9.28
C THR A 595 58.06 -81.27 -8.05
N SER A 596 58.48 -81.65 -6.84
CA SER A 596 58.01 -81.04 -5.59
C SER A 596 58.61 -79.64 -5.39
N ASN A 597 59.89 -79.46 -5.74
CA ASN A 597 60.56 -78.18 -5.75
C ASN A 597 59.95 -77.29 -6.84
N LEU A 598 59.75 -77.82 -8.05
CA LEU A 598 59.06 -77.08 -9.11
C LEU A 598 57.61 -76.73 -8.71
N LEU A 599 56.93 -77.56 -7.91
CA LEU A 599 55.64 -77.23 -7.32
C LEU A 599 55.73 -76.12 -6.26
N THR A 600 56.75 -76.12 -5.39
CA THR A 600 56.95 -75.01 -4.45
C THR A 600 57.36 -73.72 -5.17
N ASP A 601 58.22 -73.79 -6.18
CA ASP A 601 58.63 -72.64 -7.00
C ASP A 601 57.42 -72.04 -7.74
N LEU A 602 56.56 -72.88 -8.33
CA LEU A 602 55.30 -72.45 -8.95
C LEU A 602 54.29 -71.95 -7.92
N GLN A 603 54.30 -72.45 -6.69
CA GLN A 603 53.40 -71.99 -5.64
C GLN A 603 53.86 -70.66 -5.04
N GLU A 604 55.18 -70.43 -4.88
CA GLU A 604 55.75 -69.12 -4.54
C GLU A 604 55.52 -68.10 -5.68
N GLU A 605 55.60 -68.49 -6.95
CA GLU A 605 55.21 -67.64 -8.09
C GLU A 605 53.70 -67.31 -8.05
N ILE A 606 52.83 -68.27 -7.74
CA ILE A 606 51.39 -68.04 -7.56
C ILE A 606 51.11 -67.12 -6.36
N GLU A 607 51.84 -67.27 -5.25
CA GLU A 607 51.66 -66.48 -4.04
C GLU A 607 52.22 -65.06 -4.18
N THR A 608 53.36 -64.88 -4.83
CA THR A 608 53.88 -63.56 -5.20
C THR A 608 53.03 -62.88 -6.27
N GLN A 609 52.50 -63.60 -7.27
CA GLN A 609 51.52 -63.02 -8.20
C GLN A 609 50.22 -62.63 -7.50
N LYS A 610 49.70 -63.42 -6.55
CA LYS A 610 48.57 -63.03 -5.70
C LYS A 610 48.87 -61.75 -4.92
N GLN A 611 49.99 -61.67 -4.21
CA GLN A 611 50.41 -60.49 -3.45
C GLN A 611 50.55 -59.26 -4.36
N GLN A 612 51.13 -59.41 -5.54
CA GLN A 612 51.19 -58.33 -6.54
C GLN A 612 49.80 -57.90 -7.01
N HIS A 613 48.89 -58.85 -7.26
CA HIS A 613 47.54 -58.54 -7.72
C HIS A 613 46.71 -57.85 -6.64
N GLU A 614 46.88 -58.28 -5.39
CA GLU A 614 46.25 -57.72 -4.20
C GLU A 614 46.80 -56.32 -3.89
N ALA A 615 48.11 -56.10 -4.02
CA ALA A 615 48.72 -54.77 -3.95
C ALA A 615 48.20 -53.83 -5.05
N ARG A 616 48.04 -54.30 -6.29
CA ARG A 616 47.43 -53.52 -7.39
C ARG A 616 45.96 -53.19 -7.10
N VAL A 617 45.18 -54.14 -6.59
CA VAL A 617 43.79 -53.93 -6.16
C VAL A 617 43.72 -52.90 -5.02
N MET A 618 44.67 -52.92 -4.08
CA MET A 618 44.74 -51.92 -3.01
C MET A 618 45.15 -50.54 -3.53
N SER A 619 46.09 -50.43 -4.47
CA SER A 619 46.41 -49.15 -5.15
C SER A 619 45.17 -48.55 -5.80
N ILE A 620 44.51 -49.32 -6.67
CA ILE A 620 43.29 -48.91 -7.37
C ILE A 620 42.19 -48.53 -6.37
N ARG A 621 41.99 -49.28 -5.28
CA ARG A 621 41.05 -48.93 -4.21
C ARG A 621 41.41 -47.62 -3.51
N THR A 622 42.70 -47.34 -3.26
CA THR A 622 43.12 -46.07 -2.67
C THR A 622 43.00 -44.90 -3.65
N GLU A 623 43.22 -45.12 -4.94
CA GLU A 623 43.04 -44.11 -5.99
C GLU A 623 41.56 -43.78 -6.21
N GLU A 624 40.70 -44.79 -6.30
CA GLU A 624 39.24 -44.61 -6.36
C GLU A 624 38.71 -43.95 -5.09
N LYS A 625 39.19 -44.35 -3.91
CA LYS A 625 38.84 -43.66 -2.66
C LYS A 625 39.27 -42.20 -2.71
N GLN A 626 40.50 -41.88 -3.12
CA GLN A 626 40.95 -40.49 -3.25
C GLN A 626 40.14 -39.68 -4.28
N LYS A 627 39.61 -40.30 -5.34
CA LYS A 627 38.69 -39.64 -6.28
C LYS A 627 37.34 -39.37 -5.63
N MET A 628 36.79 -40.34 -4.91
CA MET A 628 35.53 -40.20 -4.17
C MET A 628 35.63 -39.16 -3.05
N ASP A 629 36.69 -39.21 -2.24
CA ASP A 629 36.98 -38.24 -1.18
C ASP A 629 37.10 -36.83 -1.77
N LYS A 630 37.82 -36.63 -2.89
CA LYS A 630 37.91 -35.33 -3.59
C LYS A 630 36.57 -34.85 -4.17
N MET A 631 35.75 -35.75 -4.72
CA MET A 631 34.42 -35.40 -5.23
C MET A 631 33.46 -35.03 -4.11
N ALA A 632 33.56 -35.66 -2.93
CA ALA A 632 32.83 -35.25 -1.73
C ALA A 632 33.31 -33.86 -1.27
N ASP A 633 34.62 -33.65 -1.15
CA ASP A 633 35.26 -32.38 -0.79
C ASP A 633 34.81 -31.21 -1.70
N ASP A 634 34.73 -31.44 -3.01
CA ASP A 634 34.31 -30.45 -4.01
C ASP A 634 32.79 -30.25 -4.07
N LEU A 635 31.99 -31.25 -3.70
CA LEU A 635 30.55 -31.06 -3.48
C LEU A 635 30.32 -30.25 -2.20
N ASP A 636 30.99 -30.58 -1.10
CA ASP A 636 30.89 -29.85 0.16
C ASP A 636 31.40 -28.42 0.03
N ARG A 637 32.43 -28.15 -0.80
CA ARG A 637 32.81 -26.78 -1.18
C ARG A 637 31.62 -26.07 -1.86
N LYS A 638 31.09 -26.64 -2.95
CA LYS A 638 29.96 -26.06 -3.69
C LYS A 638 28.71 -25.83 -2.82
N TRP A 639 28.39 -26.74 -1.89
CA TRP A 639 27.29 -26.56 -0.95
C TRP A 639 27.58 -25.46 0.09
N ARG A 640 28.81 -25.35 0.62
CA ARG A 640 29.22 -24.25 1.51
C ARG A 640 29.30 -22.91 0.79
N ASP A 641 29.61 -22.90 -0.50
CA ASP A 641 29.71 -21.69 -1.32
C ASP A 641 28.32 -21.21 -1.74
N ALA A 642 27.45 -22.12 -2.20
CA ALA A 642 26.04 -21.84 -2.43
C ALA A 642 25.34 -21.36 -1.15
N LEU A 643 25.49 -22.06 -0.02
CA LEU A 643 24.87 -21.65 1.25
C LEU A 643 25.42 -20.31 1.76
N ARG A 644 26.69 -19.96 1.47
CA ARG A 644 27.23 -18.63 1.77
C ARG A 644 26.67 -17.55 0.85
N GLU A 645 26.42 -17.87 -0.41
CA GLU A 645 25.83 -16.95 -1.38
C GLU A 645 24.34 -16.71 -1.10
N GLU A 646 23.56 -17.75 -0.79
CA GLU A 646 22.18 -17.61 -0.30
C GLU A 646 22.13 -16.78 1.01
N VAL A 647 23.06 -16.99 1.95
CA VAL A 647 23.17 -16.17 3.17
C VAL A 647 23.73 -14.76 2.91
N ARG A 648 24.34 -14.51 1.74
CA ARG A 648 24.73 -13.16 1.29
C ARG A 648 23.52 -12.46 0.68
N LEU A 649 22.81 -13.12 -0.23
CA LEU A 649 21.59 -12.62 -0.87
C LEU A 649 20.49 -12.34 0.14
N LEU A 650 20.16 -13.27 1.05
CA LEU A 650 19.18 -13.05 2.12
C LEU A 650 19.56 -11.93 3.10
N LYS A 651 20.84 -11.56 3.18
CA LYS A 651 21.28 -10.37 3.94
C LYS A 651 21.14 -9.10 3.14
N GLU A 652 21.45 -9.14 1.85
CA GLU A 652 21.31 -8.03 0.93
C GLU A 652 19.84 -7.67 0.74
N GLU A 653 18.97 -8.65 0.49
CA GLU A 653 17.50 -8.53 0.50
C GLU A 653 17.00 -7.92 1.83
N LEU A 654 17.43 -8.44 2.99
CA LEU A 654 17.03 -7.88 4.29
C LEU A 654 17.55 -6.44 4.52
N THR A 655 18.70 -6.06 3.96
CA THR A 655 19.16 -4.66 3.99
C THR A 655 18.44 -3.78 2.98
N GLU A 656 18.04 -4.30 1.82
CA GLU A 656 17.24 -3.57 0.82
C GLU A 656 15.81 -3.36 1.32
N GLU A 657 15.20 -4.35 2.00
CA GLU A 657 13.93 -4.18 2.72
C GLU A 657 14.08 -3.15 3.85
N TYR A 658 15.14 -3.23 4.67
CA TYR A 658 15.37 -2.24 5.73
C TYR A 658 15.61 -0.82 5.20
N GLU A 659 16.36 -0.65 4.10
CA GLU A 659 16.52 0.67 3.47
C GLU A 659 15.25 1.14 2.75
N ALA A 660 14.44 0.24 2.18
CA ALA A 660 13.14 0.57 1.61
C ALA A 660 12.15 1.03 2.69
N ASP A 661 12.05 0.33 3.81
CA ASP A 661 11.23 0.72 4.96
C ASP A 661 11.73 2.02 5.61
N LYS A 662 13.05 2.21 5.70
CA LYS A 662 13.65 3.48 6.15
C LYS A 662 13.33 4.62 5.19
N GLN A 663 13.41 4.42 3.88
CA GLN A 663 13.02 5.41 2.87
C GLN A 663 11.50 5.69 2.92
N ALA A 664 10.67 4.66 3.15
CA ALA A 664 9.22 4.79 3.32
C ALA A 664 8.85 5.59 4.58
N ALA A 665 9.49 5.29 5.72
CA ALA A 665 9.32 6.04 6.96
C ALA A 665 9.80 7.49 6.81
N MET A 666 10.95 7.73 6.19
CA MET A 666 11.47 9.08 5.93
C MET A 666 10.58 9.89 4.97
N THR A 667 10.01 9.26 3.94
CA THR A 667 9.09 9.94 3.02
C THR A 667 7.69 10.16 3.61
N GLN A 668 7.20 9.25 4.46
CA GLN A 668 6.00 9.52 5.27
C GLN A 668 6.23 10.68 6.25
N LEU A 669 7.39 10.73 6.93
CA LEU A 669 7.72 11.80 7.87
C LEU A 669 7.92 13.15 7.16
N SER A 670 8.46 13.16 5.94
CA SER A 670 8.55 14.38 5.13
C SER A 670 7.18 14.83 4.65
N GLN A 671 6.32 13.91 4.19
CA GLN A 671 4.93 14.22 3.81
C GLN A 671 4.11 14.73 5.00
N GLN A 672 4.27 14.17 6.20
CA GLN A 672 3.66 14.71 7.42
C GLN A 672 4.15 16.13 7.72
N LYS A 673 5.46 16.39 7.67
CA LYS A 673 6.01 17.75 7.85
C LYS A 673 5.56 18.73 6.76
N GLU A 674 5.37 18.29 5.53
CA GLU A 674 4.79 19.10 4.46
C GLU A 674 3.31 19.40 4.70
N LEU A 675 2.52 18.43 5.13
CA LEU A 675 1.11 18.62 5.51
C LEU A 675 0.96 19.54 6.74
N GLU A 676 1.82 19.40 7.75
CA GLU A 676 1.89 20.30 8.90
C GLU A 676 2.31 21.72 8.48
N MET A 677 3.31 21.86 7.61
CA MET A 677 3.67 23.16 7.04
C MET A 677 2.55 23.77 6.22
N MET A 678 1.80 22.98 5.44
CA MET A 678 0.66 23.46 4.66
C MET A 678 -0.50 23.87 5.58
N ALA A 679 -0.86 23.05 6.57
CA ALA A 679 -1.87 23.40 7.57
C ALA A 679 -1.49 24.67 8.37
N ALA A 680 -0.21 24.82 8.73
CA ALA A 680 0.30 26.03 9.39
C ALA A 680 0.28 27.25 8.45
N ARG A 681 0.66 27.09 7.17
CA ARG A 681 0.58 28.14 6.14
C ARG A 681 -0.86 28.58 5.90
N GLU A 682 -1.79 27.66 5.75
CA GLU A 682 -3.22 27.97 5.64
C GLU A 682 -3.77 28.60 6.93
N GLY A 683 -3.33 28.16 8.11
CA GLY A 683 -3.71 28.76 9.39
C GLY A 683 -3.26 30.23 9.48
N TRP A 684 -2.02 30.51 9.10
CA TRP A 684 -1.49 31.88 8.98
C TRP A 684 -2.14 32.67 7.85
N GLN A 685 -2.45 32.05 6.72
CA GLN A 685 -3.07 32.72 5.59
C GLN A 685 -4.53 33.10 5.90
N ARG A 686 -5.31 32.22 6.53
CA ARG A 686 -6.61 32.56 7.12
C ARG A 686 -6.48 33.69 8.14
N LYS A 687 -5.40 33.71 8.94
CA LYS A 687 -5.14 34.82 9.89
C LYS A 687 -4.81 36.14 9.18
N VAL A 688 -4.15 36.11 8.03
CA VAL A 688 -3.91 37.28 7.18
C VAL A 688 -5.20 37.72 6.49
N GLU A 689 -6.04 36.79 6.03
CA GLU A 689 -7.35 37.05 5.45
C GLU A 689 -8.30 37.68 6.49
N ASP A 690 -8.42 37.10 7.70
CA ASP A 690 -9.12 37.68 8.87
C ASP A 690 -8.70 39.14 9.13
N LEU A 691 -7.39 39.42 9.08
CA LEU A 691 -6.84 40.75 9.36
C LEU A 691 -7.05 41.71 8.19
N LEU A 692 -7.02 41.23 6.95
CA LEU A 692 -7.36 42.02 5.76
C LEU A 692 -8.85 42.36 5.70
N GLU A 693 -9.74 41.47 6.15
CA GLU A 693 -11.17 41.77 6.32
C GLU A 693 -11.40 42.78 7.46
N GLN A 694 -10.71 42.64 8.60
CA GLN A 694 -10.78 43.65 9.66
C GLN A 694 -10.26 45.03 9.18
N ILE A 695 -9.17 45.04 8.40
CA ILE A 695 -8.65 46.27 7.77
C ILE A 695 -9.61 46.82 6.71
N SER A 696 -10.36 45.98 5.98
CA SER A 696 -11.35 46.44 5.00
C SER A 696 -12.60 47.01 5.69
N LEU A 697 -13.10 46.39 6.76
CA LEU A 697 -14.17 46.94 7.60
C LEU A 697 -13.76 48.26 8.28
N LEU A 698 -12.52 48.36 8.76
CA LEU A 698 -11.99 49.61 9.34
C LEU A 698 -11.84 50.70 8.29
N LYS A 699 -11.38 50.37 7.07
CA LYS A 699 -11.35 51.33 5.95
C LYS A 699 -12.76 51.78 5.57
N GLN A 700 -13.71 50.85 5.44
CA GLN A 700 -15.09 51.16 5.05
C GLN A 700 -15.82 51.99 6.12
N SER A 701 -15.58 51.73 7.41
CA SER A 701 -16.16 52.54 8.48
C SER A 701 -15.51 53.92 8.58
N LEU A 702 -14.19 54.04 8.37
CA LEU A 702 -13.50 55.33 8.26
C LEU A 702 -13.98 56.13 7.04
N GLU A 703 -14.14 55.49 5.87
CA GLU A 703 -14.64 56.11 4.63
C GLU A 703 -16.13 56.52 4.75
N LEU A 704 -16.93 55.76 5.51
CA LEU A 704 -18.29 56.16 5.89
C LEU A 704 -18.27 57.38 6.82
N GLN A 705 -17.37 57.47 7.80
CA GLN A 705 -17.21 58.66 8.64
C GLN A 705 -16.68 59.88 7.85
N LEU A 706 -15.79 59.64 6.88
CA LEU A 706 -15.20 60.70 6.05
C LEU A 706 -16.23 61.24 5.05
N SER A 707 -17.03 60.39 4.43
CA SER A 707 -18.17 60.81 3.58
C SER A 707 -19.30 61.46 4.39
N GLN A 708 -19.59 60.98 5.61
CA GLN A 708 -20.55 61.65 6.52
C GLN A 708 -20.08 63.06 6.90
N SER A 709 -18.83 63.21 7.35
CA SER A 709 -18.27 64.53 7.71
C SER A 709 -18.11 65.46 6.50
N GLN A 710 -17.76 64.93 5.31
CA GLN A 710 -17.76 65.67 4.05
C GLN A 710 -19.17 66.13 3.66
N SER A 711 -20.20 65.31 3.87
CA SER A 711 -21.60 65.68 3.60
C SER A 711 -22.09 66.79 4.54
N ALA A 712 -21.71 66.74 5.83
CA ALA A 712 -21.99 67.79 6.80
C ALA A 712 -21.26 69.10 6.45
N LEU A 713 -20.01 69.02 5.99
CA LEU A 713 -19.25 70.16 5.50
C LEU A 713 -19.91 70.79 4.26
N GLN A 714 -20.38 69.97 3.31
CA GLN A 714 -21.11 70.46 2.13
C GLN A 714 -22.45 71.11 2.49
N GLN A 715 -23.20 70.55 3.45
CA GLN A 715 -24.42 71.18 3.96
C GLN A 715 -24.12 72.55 4.60
N LEU A 716 -23.11 72.64 5.46
CA LEU A 716 -22.70 73.89 6.10
C LEU A 716 -22.18 74.93 5.08
N GLN A 717 -21.40 74.49 4.08
CA GLN A 717 -21.00 75.36 2.96
C GLN A 717 -22.20 75.84 2.14
N SER A 718 -23.23 75.01 1.93
CA SER A 718 -24.45 75.42 1.23
C SER A 718 -25.24 76.46 2.02
N GLN A 719 -25.27 76.36 3.35
CA GLN A 719 -25.90 77.34 4.24
C GLN A 719 -25.14 78.68 4.20
N PHE A 720 -23.82 78.68 4.37
CA PHE A 720 -23.01 79.91 4.26
C PHE A 720 -23.11 80.56 2.87
N ASN A 721 -23.25 79.78 1.80
CA ASN A 721 -23.47 80.33 0.45
C ASN A 721 -24.86 80.94 0.32
N GLN A 722 -25.91 80.33 0.86
CA GLN A 722 -27.27 80.91 0.89
C GLN A 722 -27.31 82.21 1.71
N GLU A 723 -26.66 82.27 2.88
CA GLU A 723 -26.53 83.50 3.67
C GLU A 723 -25.77 84.59 2.91
N ARG A 724 -24.66 84.26 2.25
CA ARG A 724 -23.91 85.19 1.37
C ARG A 724 -24.75 85.68 0.20
N GLU A 725 -25.58 84.84 -0.40
CA GLU A 725 -26.48 85.25 -1.49
C GLU A 725 -27.59 86.17 -0.99
N LEU A 726 -28.21 85.88 0.15
CA LEU A 726 -29.21 86.76 0.79
C LEU A 726 -28.61 88.13 1.13
N LEU A 727 -27.43 88.18 1.74
CA LEU A 727 -26.71 89.42 2.01
C LEU A 727 -26.31 90.16 0.72
N SER A 728 -25.91 89.43 -0.33
CA SER A 728 -25.62 90.02 -1.64
C SER A 728 -26.87 90.61 -2.31
N GLN A 729 -28.03 89.96 -2.16
CA GLN A 729 -29.31 90.44 -2.67
C GLN A 729 -29.73 91.73 -1.92
N GLN A 730 -29.68 91.74 -0.58
CA GLN A 730 -29.96 92.92 0.23
C GLN A 730 -29.05 94.11 -0.14
N LEU A 731 -27.74 93.88 -0.29
CA LEU A 731 -26.81 94.93 -0.74
C LEU A 731 -27.15 95.46 -2.14
N LYS A 732 -27.50 94.58 -3.09
CA LYS A 732 -27.94 94.97 -4.44
C LYS A 732 -29.27 95.73 -4.42
N GLU A 733 -30.18 95.45 -3.50
CA GLU A 733 -31.43 96.20 -3.35
C GLU A 733 -31.21 97.58 -2.72
N MET A 734 -30.38 97.68 -1.68
CA MET A 734 -29.95 98.96 -1.11
C MET A 734 -29.21 99.83 -2.14
N GLN A 735 -28.36 99.24 -2.98
CA GLN A 735 -27.68 99.93 -4.08
C GLN A 735 -28.68 100.42 -5.14
N ARG A 736 -29.66 99.60 -5.54
CA ARG A 736 -30.74 100.01 -6.48
C ARG A 736 -31.62 101.10 -5.87
N GLU A 737 -31.91 101.06 -4.58
CA GLU A 737 -32.61 102.15 -3.90
C GLU A 737 -31.80 103.45 -3.94
N HIS A 738 -30.48 103.39 -3.71
CA HIS A 738 -29.61 104.56 -3.80
C HIS A 738 -29.62 105.13 -5.22
N GLN A 739 -29.41 104.30 -6.25
CA GLN A 739 -29.48 104.69 -7.65
C GLN A 739 -30.85 105.30 -8.03
N ARG A 740 -31.97 104.78 -7.51
CA ARG A 740 -33.30 105.39 -7.69
C ARG A 740 -33.43 106.76 -7.00
N ARG A 741 -32.74 106.99 -5.88
CA ARG A 741 -32.72 108.30 -5.20
C ARG A 741 -31.85 109.30 -5.98
N GLU A 742 -30.67 108.87 -6.43
CA GLU A 742 -29.79 109.66 -7.31
C GLU A 742 -30.48 110.04 -8.62
N HIS A 743 -31.15 109.10 -9.28
CA HIS A 743 -31.79 109.38 -10.57
C HIS A 743 -32.95 110.37 -10.44
N ARG A 744 -33.78 110.28 -9.39
CA ARG A 744 -34.82 111.29 -9.09
C ARG A 744 -34.23 112.68 -8.82
N LEU A 745 -33.06 112.75 -8.19
CA LEU A 745 -32.32 113.99 -7.98
C LEU A 745 -31.78 114.56 -9.30
N GLN A 746 -31.26 113.70 -10.19
CA GLN A 746 -30.84 114.08 -11.54
C GLN A 746 -32.02 114.56 -12.40
N GLU A 747 -33.15 113.84 -12.40
CA GLU A 747 -34.39 114.22 -13.10
C GLU A 747 -34.91 115.59 -12.62
N ALA A 748 -34.99 115.81 -11.30
CA ALA A 748 -35.40 117.09 -10.73
C ALA A 748 -34.43 118.24 -11.10
N HIS A 749 -33.12 117.98 -11.10
CA HIS A 749 -32.11 118.94 -11.53
C HIS A 749 -32.23 119.27 -13.03
N CYS A 750 -32.45 118.26 -13.89
CA CYS A 750 -32.66 118.46 -15.32
C CYS A 750 -33.94 119.26 -15.62
N CYS A 751 -35.03 119.02 -14.89
CA CYS A 751 -36.26 119.82 -15.03
C CYS A 751 -36.07 121.28 -14.59
N ALA A 752 -35.29 121.52 -13.53
CA ALA A 752 -34.92 122.86 -13.10
C ALA A 752 -34.02 123.60 -14.11
N LEU A 753 -33.10 122.88 -14.76
CA LEU A 753 -32.29 123.43 -15.85
C LEU A 753 -33.13 123.72 -17.10
N SER A 754 -33.97 122.79 -17.56
CA SER A 754 -34.81 122.97 -18.76
C SER A 754 -35.72 124.19 -18.61
N THR A 755 -36.39 124.35 -17.46
CA THR A 755 -37.26 125.51 -17.21
C THR A 755 -36.49 126.84 -17.14
N MET A 756 -35.23 126.85 -16.67
CA MET A 756 -34.35 128.03 -16.77
C MET A 756 -33.89 128.30 -18.21
N GLU A 757 -33.55 127.26 -18.98
CA GLU A 757 -33.14 127.39 -20.38
C GLU A 757 -34.30 127.81 -21.28
N GLU A 758 -35.50 127.29 -21.09
CA GLU A 758 -36.72 127.71 -21.78
C GLU A 758 -37.00 129.19 -21.53
N ALA A 759 -36.92 129.65 -20.27
CA ALA A 759 -37.07 131.07 -19.92
C ALA A 759 -36.01 131.95 -20.61
N ARG A 760 -34.74 131.53 -20.61
CA ARG A 760 -33.64 132.21 -21.32
C ARG A 760 -33.86 132.21 -22.84
N GLN A 761 -34.28 131.08 -23.42
CA GLN A 761 -34.58 130.97 -24.85
C GLN A 761 -35.75 131.85 -25.26
N HIS A 762 -36.81 131.97 -24.44
CA HIS A 762 -37.91 132.89 -24.72
C HIS A 762 -37.47 134.35 -24.72
N GLN A 763 -36.56 134.75 -23.83
CA GLN A 763 -35.94 136.09 -23.86
C GLN A 763 -35.09 136.31 -25.13
N ILE A 764 -34.28 135.32 -25.52
CA ILE A 764 -33.46 135.39 -26.75
C ILE A 764 -34.35 135.46 -27.99
N ARG A 765 -35.36 134.60 -28.13
CA ARG A 765 -36.32 134.61 -29.25
C ARG A 765 -37.04 135.97 -29.37
N ALA A 766 -37.45 136.57 -28.25
CA ALA A 766 -38.12 137.88 -28.24
C ALA A 766 -37.20 139.06 -28.63
N LEU A 767 -35.88 138.92 -28.50
CA LEU A 767 -34.89 139.87 -29.02
C LEU A 767 -34.58 139.60 -30.50
N GLU A 768 -34.42 138.32 -30.87
CA GLU A 768 -34.21 137.90 -32.25
C GLU A 768 -35.36 138.31 -33.17
N GLU A 769 -36.63 138.19 -32.73
CA GLU A 769 -37.78 138.56 -33.58
C GLU A 769 -37.84 140.06 -33.89
N ARG A 770 -37.39 140.92 -32.97
CA ARG A 770 -37.28 142.37 -33.21
C ARG A 770 -36.21 142.68 -34.24
N LEU A 771 -35.00 142.15 -34.03
CA LEU A 771 -33.88 142.32 -34.96
C LEU A 771 -34.19 141.74 -36.36
N LYS A 772 -34.86 140.58 -36.41
CA LYS A 772 -35.32 139.95 -37.66
C LYS A 772 -36.44 140.73 -38.33
N GLN A 773 -37.21 141.55 -37.62
CA GLN A 773 -38.22 142.41 -38.23
C GLN A 773 -37.57 143.59 -38.96
N GLU A 774 -36.69 144.32 -38.28
CA GLU A 774 -35.92 145.43 -38.85
C GLU A 774 -35.11 144.98 -40.08
N GLN A 775 -34.40 143.86 -39.96
CA GLN A 775 -33.62 143.29 -41.07
C GLN A 775 -34.47 142.79 -42.25
N ARG A 776 -35.73 142.38 -42.04
CA ARG A 776 -36.62 141.97 -43.16
C ARG A 776 -37.00 143.16 -44.02
N GLU A 777 -37.25 144.30 -43.41
CA GLU A 777 -37.76 145.50 -44.09
C GLU A 777 -36.66 146.12 -44.98
N GLU A 778 -35.42 146.20 -44.48
CA GLU A 778 -34.25 146.60 -45.30
C GLU A 778 -33.97 145.61 -46.45
N VAL A 779 -33.97 144.31 -46.16
CA VAL A 779 -33.66 143.27 -47.14
C VAL A 779 -34.75 143.15 -48.23
N HIS A 780 -36.01 143.50 -47.94
CA HIS A 780 -37.08 143.50 -48.95
C HIS A 780 -36.88 144.62 -49.98
N ALA A 781 -36.43 145.80 -49.56
CA ALA A 781 -36.11 146.90 -50.47
C ALA A 781 -34.93 146.56 -51.40
N LEU A 782 -33.89 145.90 -50.88
CA LEU A 782 -32.71 145.53 -51.66
C LEU A 782 -33.00 144.40 -52.68
N LYS A 783 -33.84 143.42 -52.31
CA LYS A 783 -34.16 142.26 -53.16
C LYS A 783 -34.92 142.61 -54.44
N GLU A 784 -35.80 143.60 -54.41
CA GLU A 784 -36.53 144.03 -55.61
C GLU A 784 -35.64 144.68 -56.68
N ALA A 785 -34.53 145.31 -56.26
CA ALA A 785 -33.54 145.86 -57.18
C ALA A 785 -32.73 144.74 -57.87
N HIS A 786 -32.19 143.79 -57.11
CA HIS A 786 -31.34 142.72 -57.65
C HIS A 786 -32.09 141.64 -58.45
N ARG A 787 -33.40 141.44 -58.24
CA ARG A 787 -34.17 140.47 -59.03
C ARG A 787 -34.12 140.77 -60.54
N ARG A 788 -34.21 142.05 -60.92
CA ARG A 788 -34.27 142.49 -62.33
C ARG A 788 -32.96 142.32 -63.10
N THR A 789 -31.82 142.25 -62.41
CA THR A 789 -30.50 142.04 -63.06
C THR A 789 -30.12 140.56 -63.18
N LEU A 790 -30.56 139.70 -62.25
CA LEU A 790 -30.19 138.28 -62.24
C LEU A 790 -30.90 137.44 -63.31
N GLU A 791 -32.12 137.82 -63.73
CA GLU A 791 -32.88 137.11 -64.77
C GLU A 791 -32.20 137.16 -66.15
N ILE A 792 -31.39 138.19 -66.43
CA ILE A 792 -30.65 138.34 -67.70
C ILE A 792 -29.38 137.46 -67.73
N LEU A 793 -28.60 137.44 -66.65
CA LEU A 793 -27.34 136.68 -66.57
C LEU A 793 -27.55 135.17 -66.53
N ARG A 794 -28.67 134.70 -65.95
CA ARG A 794 -28.92 133.26 -65.78
C ARG A 794 -29.02 132.50 -67.10
N GLN A 795 -29.67 133.07 -68.11
CA GLN A 795 -29.91 132.40 -69.41
C GLN A 795 -28.63 132.11 -70.21
N GLN A 796 -27.50 132.75 -69.88
CA GLN A 796 -26.22 132.54 -70.55
C GLN A 796 -25.40 131.42 -69.90
N SER A 797 -25.49 131.25 -68.58
CA SER A 797 -24.72 130.26 -67.81
C SER A 797 -25.21 128.81 -68.02
N ASP A 798 -26.53 128.62 -68.09
CA ASP A 798 -27.14 127.29 -68.12
C ASP A 798 -26.81 126.47 -69.40
N GLN A 799 -26.28 127.11 -70.46
CA GLN A 799 -25.89 126.43 -71.71
C GLN A 799 -24.47 125.83 -71.67
N GLU A 800 -23.53 126.42 -70.93
CA GLU A 800 -22.13 125.96 -70.88
C GLU A 800 -21.93 124.81 -69.88
N LEU A 801 -22.76 124.73 -68.83
CA LEU A 801 -22.69 123.69 -67.79
C LEU A 801 -23.24 122.31 -68.21
N GLN A 802 -23.79 122.18 -69.43
CA GLN A 802 -24.45 120.96 -69.88
C GLN A 802 -23.56 120.05 -70.76
N THR A 803 -22.50 120.60 -71.37
CA THR A 803 -21.52 119.81 -72.15
C THR A 803 -20.51 119.10 -71.25
N LEU A 804 -19.89 119.82 -70.30
CA LEU A 804 -18.83 119.32 -69.41
C LEU A 804 -19.22 118.11 -68.54
N ARG A 805 -20.53 117.84 -68.38
CA ARG A 805 -21.04 116.75 -67.53
C ARG A 805 -20.96 115.37 -68.18
N PHE A 806 -20.94 115.28 -69.50
CA PHE A 806 -21.00 113.99 -70.20
C PHE A 806 -19.64 113.28 -70.22
N GLU A 807 -18.55 114.04 -70.36
CA GLU A 807 -17.19 113.52 -70.56
C GLU A 807 -16.60 112.88 -69.30
N LEU A 808 -16.92 113.42 -68.12
CA LEU A 808 -16.40 112.94 -66.84
C LEU A 808 -17.06 111.64 -66.35
N GLU A 809 -18.25 111.29 -66.86
CA GLU A 809 -19.03 110.19 -66.29
C GLU A 809 -18.63 108.80 -66.81
N ASP A 810 -18.00 108.70 -67.99
CA ASP A 810 -17.60 107.41 -68.58
C ASP A 810 -16.16 106.98 -68.18
N GLU A 811 -15.26 107.94 -67.92
CA GLU A 811 -13.93 107.62 -67.37
C GLU A 811 -13.98 106.90 -66.01
N GLY A 812 -14.98 107.23 -65.18
CA GLY A 812 -15.16 106.62 -63.86
C GLY A 812 -15.61 105.15 -63.93
N LYS A 813 -16.42 104.80 -64.94
CA LYS A 813 -17.01 103.46 -65.09
C LYS A 813 -15.96 102.42 -65.48
N ALA A 814 -14.99 102.79 -66.32
CA ALA A 814 -13.93 101.87 -66.79
C ALA A 814 -12.95 101.45 -65.68
N LYS A 815 -12.48 102.39 -64.85
CA LYS A 815 -11.44 102.18 -63.83
C LYS A 815 -11.90 101.24 -62.69
N LEU A 816 -13.20 101.19 -62.42
CA LEU A 816 -13.81 100.31 -61.39
C LEU A 816 -13.93 98.84 -61.82
N ALA A 817 -13.80 98.53 -63.13
CA ALA A 817 -13.94 97.18 -63.64
C ALA A 817 -12.64 96.36 -63.53
N SER A 818 -11.47 96.95 -63.81
CA SER A 818 -10.19 96.20 -63.82
C SER A 818 -9.78 95.73 -62.42
N LEU A 819 -9.84 96.60 -61.41
CA LEU A 819 -9.48 96.28 -60.02
C LEU A 819 -10.33 95.13 -59.43
N ARG A 820 -11.55 94.92 -59.93
CA ARG A 820 -12.40 93.78 -59.54
C ARG A 820 -12.03 92.46 -60.23
N ALA A 821 -11.31 92.50 -61.35
CA ALA A 821 -10.83 91.29 -62.01
C ALA A 821 -9.55 90.74 -61.34
N GLU A 822 -8.59 91.62 -61.06
CA GLU A 822 -7.28 91.25 -60.49
C GLU A 822 -7.39 90.62 -59.10
N LEU A 823 -8.22 91.21 -58.22
CA LEU A 823 -8.43 90.70 -56.86
C LEU A 823 -9.04 89.28 -56.85
N ASN A 824 -9.96 88.99 -57.76
CA ASN A 824 -10.57 87.65 -57.89
C ASN A 824 -9.59 86.62 -58.47
N HIS A 825 -8.69 87.02 -59.37
CA HIS A 825 -7.67 86.13 -59.93
C HIS A 825 -6.68 85.66 -58.86
N LEU A 826 -6.15 86.58 -58.05
CA LEU A 826 -5.22 86.26 -56.96
C LEU A 826 -5.86 85.30 -55.94
N HIS A 827 -7.10 85.56 -55.52
CA HIS A 827 -7.82 84.73 -54.54
C HIS A 827 -8.01 83.28 -55.05
N ALA A 828 -8.35 83.11 -56.34
CA ALA A 828 -8.47 81.79 -56.95
C ALA A 828 -7.14 81.01 -56.97
N THR A 829 -6.03 81.66 -57.32
CA THR A 829 -4.71 81.00 -57.40
C THR A 829 -4.20 80.50 -56.03
N ALA A 830 -4.43 81.25 -54.96
CA ALA A 830 -4.01 80.86 -53.61
C ALA A 830 -4.73 79.59 -53.10
N ILE A 831 -6.05 79.52 -53.32
CA ILE A 831 -6.88 78.37 -52.91
C ILE A 831 -6.46 77.09 -53.65
N GLU A 832 -6.18 77.19 -54.96
CA GLU A 832 -5.82 76.01 -55.75
C GLU A 832 -4.40 75.49 -55.42
N HIS A 833 -3.47 76.38 -55.05
CA HIS A 833 -2.14 75.99 -54.59
C HIS A 833 -2.20 75.21 -53.26
N LEU A 834 -3.03 75.64 -52.29
CA LEU A 834 -3.22 74.93 -51.02
C LEU A 834 -3.76 73.50 -51.24
N LYS A 835 -4.79 73.34 -52.09
CA LYS A 835 -5.34 72.02 -52.43
C LYS A 835 -4.28 71.07 -53.00
N GLN A 836 -3.39 71.57 -53.86
CA GLN A 836 -2.35 70.75 -54.48
C GLN A 836 -1.28 70.28 -53.48
N ILE A 837 -1.05 70.99 -52.38
CA ILE A 837 -0.15 70.55 -51.30
C ILE A 837 -0.83 69.43 -50.50
N HIS A 838 -2.03 69.67 -49.97
CA HIS A 838 -2.76 68.67 -49.18
C HIS A 838 -3.04 67.37 -49.96
N LEU A 839 -3.31 67.44 -51.27
CA LEU A 839 -3.47 66.25 -52.11
C LEU A 839 -2.17 65.44 -52.28
N LYS A 840 -0.99 66.08 -52.26
CA LYS A 840 0.31 65.38 -52.31
C LYS A 840 0.63 64.73 -50.98
N GLU A 841 0.40 65.43 -49.88
CA GLU A 841 0.63 64.93 -48.51
C GLU A 841 -0.30 63.75 -48.19
N HIS A 842 -1.61 63.88 -48.46
CA HIS A 842 -2.58 62.78 -48.29
C HIS A 842 -2.25 61.58 -49.19
N ALA A 843 -1.68 61.79 -50.39
CA ALA A 843 -1.22 60.70 -51.23
C ALA A 843 0.09 60.06 -50.73
N ALA A 844 0.93 60.78 -49.98
CA ALA A 844 2.13 60.21 -49.37
C ALA A 844 1.76 59.31 -48.17
N THR A 845 1.03 59.86 -47.20
CA THR A 845 0.63 59.14 -45.97
C THR A 845 -0.25 57.91 -46.29
N LYS A 846 -1.13 57.99 -47.29
CA LYS A 846 -1.92 56.83 -47.75
C LYS A 846 -1.04 55.70 -48.26
N ARG A 847 0.04 55.98 -49.01
CA ARG A 847 0.97 54.94 -49.51
C ARG A 847 1.83 54.33 -48.41
N GLU A 848 2.12 55.08 -47.35
CA GLU A 848 2.85 54.57 -46.19
C GLU A 848 1.95 53.65 -45.35
N LEU A 849 0.67 54.02 -45.18
CA LEU A 849 -0.34 53.15 -44.59
C LEU A 849 -0.58 51.89 -45.43
N GLU A 850 -0.70 52.00 -46.76
CA GLU A 850 -0.84 50.85 -47.67
C GLU A 850 0.34 49.88 -47.56
N LYS A 851 1.58 50.38 -47.47
CA LYS A 851 2.79 49.55 -47.23
C LYS A 851 2.79 48.88 -45.86
N ALA A 852 2.33 49.57 -44.81
CA ALA A 852 2.23 48.97 -43.48
C ALA A 852 1.18 47.84 -43.44
N MET A 853 0.03 48.06 -44.09
CA MET A 853 -1.01 47.04 -44.26
C MET A 853 -0.50 45.84 -45.08
N GLU A 854 0.22 46.07 -46.18
CA GLU A 854 0.87 44.99 -46.95
C GLU A 854 1.87 44.19 -46.13
N HIS A 855 2.61 44.82 -45.21
CA HIS A 855 3.56 44.12 -44.34
C HIS A 855 2.84 43.27 -43.29
N SER A 856 1.76 43.80 -42.69
CA SER A 856 0.88 43.05 -41.78
C SER A 856 0.26 41.84 -42.47
N GLN A 857 -0.28 42.01 -43.68
CA GLN A 857 -0.88 40.92 -44.46
C GLN A 857 0.12 39.83 -44.86
N LYS A 858 1.38 40.19 -45.11
CA LYS A 858 2.46 39.21 -45.36
C LYS A 858 2.81 38.43 -44.09
N GLN A 859 2.93 39.10 -42.95
CA GLN A 859 3.11 38.42 -41.66
C GLN A 859 1.92 37.50 -41.29
N GLU A 860 0.69 37.94 -41.56
CA GLU A 860 -0.52 37.10 -41.39
C GLU A 860 -0.51 35.88 -42.31
N GLN A 861 -0.07 36.03 -43.57
CA GLN A 861 0.07 34.90 -44.51
C GLN A 861 1.17 33.93 -44.08
N ASP A 862 2.35 34.42 -43.66
CA ASP A 862 3.44 33.59 -43.15
C ASP A 862 3.01 32.81 -41.88
N LEU A 863 2.24 33.45 -40.99
CA LEU A 863 1.65 32.81 -39.81
C LEU A 863 0.57 31.78 -40.18
N LEU A 864 -0.29 32.06 -41.17
CA LEU A 864 -1.30 31.11 -41.66
C LEU A 864 -0.65 29.88 -42.33
N ILE A 865 0.41 30.08 -43.12
CA ILE A 865 1.23 28.98 -43.66
C ILE A 865 1.84 28.18 -42.51
N ARG A 866 2.43 28.84 -41.50
CA ARG A 866 3.01 28.16 -40.35
C ARG A 866 1.99 27.39 -39.51
N ILE A 867 0.76 27.90 -39.39
CA ILE A 867 -0.36 27.19 -38.76
C ILE A 867 -0.76 25.97 -39.60
N SER A 868 -0.82 26.09 -40.93
CA SER A 868 -1.10 24.96 -41.84
C SER A 868 -0.02 23.88 -41.77
N ASP A 869 1.27 24.26 -41.71
CA ASP A 869 2.39 23.33 -41.52
C ASP A 869 2.29 22.58 -40.19
N LEU A 870 1.99 23.30 -39.10
CA LEU A 870 1.81 22.70 -37.77
C LEU A 870 0.56 21.81 -37.71
N GLN A 871 -0.51 22.15 -38.42
CA GLN A 871 -1.68 21.27 -38.58
C GLN A 871 -1.35 20.02 -39.40
N ALA A 872 -0.53 20.11 -40.44
CA ALA A 872 -0.04 18.96 -41.20
C ALA A 872 0.92 18.08 -40.38
N GLU A 873 1.80 18.67 -39.57
CA GLU A 873 2.60 17.94 -38.57
C GLU A 873 1.71 17.23 -37.56
N LEU A 874 0.68 17.89 -37.01
CA LEU A 874 -0.27 17.27 -36.07
C LEU A 874 -1.07 16.14 -36.73
N CYS A 875 -1.51 16.29 -37.99
CA CYS A 875 -2.18 15.23 -38.73
C CYS A 875 -1.23 14.04 -38.99
N SER A 876 0.03 14.27 -39.37
CA SER A 876 0.98 13.16 -39.57
C SER A 876 1.33 12.44 -38.27
N ARG A 877 1.43 13.15 -37.14
CA ARG A 877 1.57 12.55 -35.80
C ARG A 877 0.32 11.81 -35.37
N SER A 878 -0.88 12.35 -35.63
CA SER A 878 -2.16 11.68 -35.36
C SER A 878 -2.30 10.39 -36.16
N ASN A 879 -1.94 10.42 -37.44
CA ASN A 879 -1.94 9.23 -38.29
C ASN A 879 -0.94 8.19 -37.76
N ARG A 880 0.27 8.60 -37.35
CA ARG A 880 1.25 7.67 -36.76
C ARG A 880 0.82 7.12 -35.39
N ILE A 881 0.04 7.88 -34.62
CA ILE A 881 -0.62 7.36 -33.40
C ILE A 881 -1.64 6.31 -33.80
N THR A 882 -2.53 6.58 -34.76
CA THR A 882 -3.49 5.55 -35.22
C THR A 882 -2.81 4.32 -35.84
N ASP A 883 -1.67 4.46 -36.53
CA ASP A 883 -0.89 3.30 -37.00
C ASP A 883 -0.43 2.44 -35.81
N LEU A 884 0.08 3.08 -34.76
CA LEU A 884 0.52 2.42 -33.53
C LEU A 884 -0.66 1.80 -32.76
N ASP A 885 -1.84 2.43 -32.76
CA ASP A 885 -3.05 1.86 -32.17
C ASP A 885 -3.51 0.60 -32.93
N HIS A 886 -3.41 0.58 -34.26
CA HIS A 886 -3.66 -0.64 -35.05
C HIS A 886 -2.58 -1.71 -34.84
N GLU A 887 -1.31 -1.31 -34.71
CA GLU A 887 -0.19 -2.20 -34.38
C GLU A 887 -0.43 -2.86 -32.99
N ILE A 888 -0.76 -2.07 -31.97
CA ILE A 888 -1.16 -2.53 -30.63
C ILE A 888 -2.42 -3.42 -30.69
N HIS A 889 -3.43 -3.07 -31.49
CA HIS A 889 -4.64 -3.88 -31.62
C HIS A 889 -4.34 -5.25 -32.22
N SER A 890 -3.56 -5.31 -33.31
CA SER A 890 -3.14 -6.57 -33.93
C SER A 890 -2.24 -7.41 -33.01
N LEU A 891 -1.34 -6.79 -32.23
CA LEU A 891 -0.57 -7.49 -31.21
C LEU A 891 -1.48 -8.07 -30.12
N ASN A 892 -2.47 -7.33 -29.65
CA ASN A 892 -3.48 -7.83 -28.71
C ASN A 892 -4.31 -8.99 -29.30
N GLU A 893 -4.72 -8.92 -30.58
CA GLU A 893 -5.36 -10.05 -31.25
C GLU A 893 -4.44 -11.28 -31.29
N THR A 894 -3.14 -11.12 -31.55
CA THR A 894 -2.19 -12.26 -31.49
C THR A 894 -2.04 -12.81 -30.07
N ILE A 895 -1.96 -11.95 -29.05
CA ILE A 895 -1.93 -12.36 -27.64
C ILE A 895 -3.20 -13.12 -27.26
N ASP A 896 -4.38 -12.68 -27.70
CA ASP A 896 -5.64 -13.39 -27.48
C ASP A 896 -5.66 -14.74 -28.22
N THR A 897 -5.11 -14.85 -29.44
CA THR A 897 -5.02 -16.15 -30.14
C THR A 897 -4.08 -17.11 -29.40
N LEU A 898 -2.90 -16.66 -28.97
CA LEU A 898 -1.94 -17.46 -28.22
C LEU A 898 -2.48 -17.86 -26.83
N THR A 899 -3.24 -16.98 -26.18
CA THR A 899 -3.92 -17.27 -24.90
C THR A 899 -5.01 -18.33 -25.11
N ARG A 900 -5.82 -18.22 -26.17
CA ARG A 900 -6.81 -19.24 -26.54
C ARG A 900 -6.16 -20.57 -26.92
N GLU A 901 -5.01 -20.57 -27.58
CA GLU A 901 -4.24 -21.79 -27.85
C GLU A 901 -3.65 -22.40 -26.57
N LEU A 902 -3.10 -21.61 -25.66
CA LEU A 902 -2.64 -22.05 -24.34
C LEU A 902 -3.78 -22.66 -23.52
N GLU A 903 -4.96 -22.06 -23.52
CA GLU A 903 -6.16 -22.65 -22.91
C GLU A 903 -6.53 -24.00 -23.54
N LEU A 904 -6.52 -24.11 -24.87
CA LEU A 904 -6.82 -25.36 -25.57
C LEU A 904 -5.77 -26.44 -25.28
N LYS A 905 -4.49 -26.09 -25.20
CA LYS A 905 -3.42 -27.01 -24.78
C LYS A 905 -3.57 -27.40 -23.30
N GLY A 906 -3.96 -26.48 -22.42
CA GLY A 906 -4.26 -26.77 -21.02
C GLY A 906 -5.43 -27.74 -20.87
N LYS A 907 -6.51 -27.53 -21.63
CA LYS A 907 -7.68 -28.43 -21.71
C LYS A 907 -7.29 -29.81 -22.23
N GLU A 908 -6.42 -29.89 -23.25
CA GLU A 908 -5.91 -31.17 -23.77
C GLU A 908 -4.97 -31.89 -22.79
N VAL A 909 -4.09 -31.18 -22.07
CA VAL A 909 -3.26 -31.77 -21.01
C VAL A 909 -4.13 -32.32 -19.87
N LEU A 910 -5.19 -31.62 -19.49
CA LEU A 910 -6.18 -32.12 -18.52
C LEU A 910 -6.94 -33.35 -19.07
N ARG A 911 -7.29 -33.37 -20.36
CA ARG A 911 -7.92 -34.52 -21.02
C ARG A 911 -7.02 -35.75 -20.99
N VAL A 912 -5.78 -35.63 -21.46
CA VAL A 912 -4.76 -36.70 -21.45
C VAL A 912 -4.48 -37.18 -20.02
N ARG A 913 -4.38 -36.28 -19.03
CA ARG A 913 -4.22 -36.64 -17.61
C ARG A 913 -5.43 -37.40 -17.07
N SER A 914 -6.66 -37.02 -17.45
CA SER A 914 -7.88 -37.70 -17.01
C SER A 914 -8.01 -39.11 -17.63
N GLU A 915 -7.62 -39.26 -18.90
CA GLU A 915 -7.64 -40.52 -19.64
C GLU A 915 -6.55 -41.48 -19.14
N ALA A 916 -5.32 -41.00 -18.90
CA ALA A 916 -4.27 -41.77 -18.25
C ALA A 916 -4.68 -42.22 -16.83
N ASN A 917 -5.29 -41.33 -16.04
CA ASN A 917 -5.85 -41.68 -14.72
C ASN A 917 -7.05 -42.63 -14.80
N HIS A 918 -7.72 -42.77 -15.95
CA HIS A 918 -8.76 -43.78 -16.16
C HIS A 918 -8.14 -45.14 -16.50
N GLN A 919 -7.15 -45.17 -17.41
CA GLN A 919 -6.39 -46.37 -17.77
C GLN A 919 -5.64 -46.97 -16.57
N ILE A 920 -5.00 -46.14 -15.74
CA ILE A 920 -4.35 -46.60 -14.49
C ILE A 920 -5.35 -47.30 -13.58
N ARG A 921 -6.52 -46.69 -13.31
CA ARG A 921 -7.54 -47.28 -12.43
C ARG A 921 -8.18 -48.55 -13.03
N ALA A 922 -8.30 -48.63 -14.36
CA ALA A 922 -8.74 -49.85 -15.03
C ALA A 922 -7.72 -50.98 -14.86
N HIS A 923 -6.43 -50.71 -15.03
CA HIS A 923 -5.35 -51.68 -14.81
C HIS A 923 -5.22 -52.09 -13.33
N GLU A 924 -5.36 -51.16 -12.38
CA GLU A 924 -5.40 -51.45 -10.94
C GLU A 924 -6.59 -52.36 -10.58
N GLN A 925 -7.78 -52.08 -11.13
CA GLN A 925 -8.96 -52.92 -10.90
C GLN A 925 -8.81 -54.31 -11.53
N ASP A 926 -8.22 -54.41 -12.72
CA ASP A 926 -7.95 -55.70 -13.36
C ASP A 926 -6.85 -56.51 -12.67
N LEU A 927 -5.88 -55.85 -12.02
CA LEU A 927 -4.88 -56.52 -11.18
C LEU A 927 -5.54 -57.06 -9.91
N ALA A 928 -6.38 -56.27 -9.24
CA ALA A 928 -7.14 -56.69 -8.07
C ALA A 928 -8.05 -57.91 -8.40
N LYS A 929 -8.81 -57.86 -9.49
CA LYS A 929 -9.64 -58.98 -9.98
C LYS A 929 -8.84 -60.21 -10.43
N ARG A 930 -7.53 -60.11 -10.68
CA ARG A 930 -6.65 -61.27 -10.93
C ARG A 930 -6.23 -61.88 -9.61
N HIS A 931 -5.69 -61.06 -8.71
CA HIS A 931 -5.24 -61.49 -7.39
C HIS A 931 -6.38 -62.09 -6.55
N GLU A 932 -7.59 -61.53 -6.61
CA GLU A 932 -8.79 -62.08 -5.97
C GLU A 932 -9.16 -63.48 -6.49
N ARG A 933 -9.01 -63.73 -7.81
CA ARG A 933 -9.22 -65.05 -8.39
C ARG A 933 -8.08 -66.02 -8.06
N GLU A 934 -6.84 -65.58 -8.12
CA GLU A 934 -5.67 -66.39 -7.74
C GLU A 934 -5.77 -66.84 -6.26
N MET A 935 -6.17 -65.94 -5.36
CA MET A 935 -6.44 -66.26 -3.95
C MET A 935 -7.66 -67.16 -3.77
N GLY A 936 -8.72 -66.97 -4.57
CA GLY A 936 -9.90 -67.84 -4.58
C GLY A 936 -9.58 -69.27 -5.07
N GLU A 937 -8.80 -69.39 -6.13
CA GLU A 937 -8.31 -70.66 -6.70
C GLU A 937 -7.36 -71.36 -5.72
N LEU A 938 -6.43 -70.64 -5.08
CA LEU A 938 -5.53 -71.17 -4.06
C LEU A 938 -6.29 -71.66 -2.83
N ASN A 939 -7.26 -70.89 -2.31
CA ASN A 939 -8.15 -71.34 -1.23
C ASN A 939 -8.95 -72.57 -1.64
N ALA A 940 -9.47 -72.62 -2.86
CA ALA A 940 -10.22 -73.78 -3.36
C ALA A 940 -9.31 -75.02 -3.55
N ILE A 941 -8.02 -74.85 -3.85
CA ILE A 941 -7.03 -75.94 -3.88
C ILE A 941 -6.76 -76.42 -2.45
N HIS A 942 -6.41 -75.52 -1.54
CA HIS A 942 -6.12 -75.83 -0.14
C HIS A 942 -7.30 -76.52 0.57
N GLN A 943 -8.54 -76.11 0.30
CA GLN A 943 -9.75 -76.78 0.80
C GLN A 943 -9.89 -78.21 0.24
N ARG A 944 -9.60 -78.43 -1.05
CA ARG A 944 -9.61 -79.79 -1.65
C ARG A 944 -8.51 -80.68 -1.08
N GLU A 945 -7.30 -80.16 -0.93
CA GLU A 945 -6.18 -80.89 -0.30
C GLU A 945 -6.50 -81.25 1.16
N THR A 946 -7.09 -80.32 1.91
CA THR A 946 -7.55 -80.56 3.30
C THR A 946 -8.65 -81.64 3.34
N GLN A 947 -9.61 -81.62 2.42
CA GLN A 947 -10.64 -82.66 2.31
C GLN A 947 -10.05 -84.03 1.93
N ILE A 948 -9.05 -84.07 1.05
CA ILE A 948 -8.34 -85.31 0.68
C ILE A 948 -7.58 -85.86 1.90
N MET A 949 -6.81 -85.03 2.61
CA MET A 949 -6.10 -85.45 3.83
C MET A 949 -7.06 -85.96 4.92
N LEU A 950 -8.22 -85.34 5.09
CA LEU A 950 -9.27 -85.82 6.00
C LEU A 950 -9.88 -87.15 5.54
N ALA A 951 -10.10 -87.34 4.24
CA ALA A 951 -10.60 -88.59 3.67
C ALA A 951 -9.58 -89.74 3.85
N ASP A 952 -8.30 -89.50 3.56
CA ASP A 952 -7.23 -90.48 3.74
C ASP A 952 -6.97 -90.78 5.23
N PHE A 953 -7.08 -89.79 6.13
CA PHE A 953 -7.03 -90.01 7.57
C PHE A 953 -8.18 -90.89 8.05
N ASN A 954 -9.42 -90.60 7.63
CA ASN A 954 -10.59 -91.42 7.97
C ASN A 954 -10.44 -92.86 7.44
N LYS A 955 -9.97 -93.02 6.20
CA LYS A 955 -9.71 -94.33 5.58
C LYS A 955 -8.60 -95.11 6.29
N ALA A 956 -7.54 -94.45 6.73
CA ALA A 956 -6.51 -95.05 7.59
C ALA A 956 -7.10 -95.46 8.96
N GLN A 957 -8.00 -94.65 9.53
CA GLN A 957 -8.70 -94.98 10.78
C GLN A 957 -9.66 -96.17 10.61
N GLU A 958 -10.32 -96.32 9.45
CA GLU A 958 -11.13 -97.50 9.11
C GLU A 958 -10.27 -98.75 8.99
N VAL A 959 -9.16 -98.71 8.23
CA VAL A 959 -8.21 -99.83 8.14
C VAL A 959 -7.65 -100.23 9.51
N LEU A 960 -7.43 -99.27 10.42
CA LEU A 960 -7.04 -99.56 11.80
C LEU A 960 -8.17 -100.20 12.62
N LYS A 961 -9.43 -99.75 12.48
CA LYS A 961 -10.60 -100.37 13.11
C LYS A 961 -10.80 -101.80 12.61
N ASP A 962 -10.78 -102.02 11.30
CA ASP A 962 -10.90 -103.35 10.68
C ASP A 962 -9.80 -104.30 11.18
N LYS A 963 -8.56 -103.81 11.30
CA LYS A 963 -7.45 -104.60 11.83
C LYS A 963 -7.61 -104.92 13.32
N ILE A 964 -8.15 -104.00 14.12
CA ILE A 964 -8.50 -104.26 15.52
C ILE A 964 -9.62 -105.31 15.62
N SER A 965 -10.69 -105.18 14.83
CA SER A 965 -11.79 -106.14 14.81
C SER A 965 -11.35 -107.52 14.30
N ALA A 966 -10.49 -107.60 13.29
CA ALA A 966 -9.90 -108.86 12.82
C ALA A 966 -9.02 -109.52 13.89
N LEU A 967 -8.26 -108.74 14.67
CA LEU A 967 -7.49 -109.23 15.80
C LEU A 967 -8.39 -109.69 16.96
N GLN A 968 -9.51 -109.01 17.21
CA GLN A 968 -10.50 -109.44 18.21
C GLN A 968 -11.19 -110.75 17.80
N ILE A 969 -11.63 -110.89 16.55
CA ILE A 969 -12.21 -112.14 16.02
C ILE A 969 -11.19 -113.29 16.07
N LEU A 970 -9.91 -113.03 15.79
CA LEU A 970 -8.84 -114.01 15.97
C LEU A 970 -8.65 -114.39 17.45
N LEU A 971 -8.66 -113.42 18.36
CA LEU A 971 -8.54 -113.66 19.80
C LEU A 971 -9.72 -114.50 20.32
N GLU A 972 -10.96 -114.07 20.09
CA GLU A 972 -12.19 -114.79 20.44
C GLU A 972 -12.19 -116.20 19.83
N GLY A 973 -11.83 -116.34 18.55
CA GLY A 973 -11.70 -117.63 17.88
C GLY A 973 -10.55 -118.52 18.38
N THR A 974 -9.59 -117.99 19.13
CA THR A 974 -8.61 -118.80 19.89
C THR A 974 -9.09 -119.12 21.30
N GLU A 975 -9.77 -118.18 21.99
CA GLU A 975 -10.40 -118.44 23.29
C GLU A 975 -11.47 -119.52 23.18
N GLU A 976 -12.32 -119.49 22.15
CA GLU A 976 -13.38 -120.48 21.94
C GLU A 976 -12.78 -121.87 21.71
N LYS A 977 -11.71 -122.00 20.90
CA LYS A 977 -10.97 -123.27 20.71
C LYS A 977 -10.35 -123.77 22.02
N LEU A 978 -9.99 -122.87 22.93
CA LEU A 978 -9.40 -123.20 24.23
C LEU A 978 -10.49 -123.60 25.25
N ARG A 979 -11.68 -122.96 25.19
CA ARG A 979 -12.88 -123.31 25.99
C ARG A 979 -13.53 -124.63 25.54
N ASN A 980 -13.64 -124.86 24.23
CA ASN A 980 -14.30 -126.02 23.62
C ASN A 980 -13.33 -127.20 23.39
N ARG A 981 -12.17 -127.20 24.06
CA ARG A 981 -11.21 -128.30 24.01
C ARG A 981 -11.77 -129.55 24.68
N GLU A 982 -11.77 -130.67 23.97
CA GLU A 982 -12.19 -131.97 24.51
C GLU A 982 -11.37 -132.37 25.75
N SER A 983 -12.05 -132.95 26.76
CA SER A 983 -11.40 -133.54 27.92
C SER A 983 -10.53 -134.73 27.51
N ARG A 984 -9.42 -134.96 28.21
CA ARG A 984 -8.45 -135.98 27.81
C ARG A 984 -9.00 -137.39 28.02
N PRO A 985 -8.53 -138.40 27.27
CA PRO A 985 -8.88 -139.78 27.55
C PRO A 985 -8.47 -140.21 28.98
N GLU A 986 -7.38 -139.64 29.53
CA GLU A 986 -7.04 -139.78 30.96
C GLU A 986 -8.20 -139.33 31.88
N ASP A 987 -8.73 -138.12 31.67
CA ASP A 987 -9.79 -137.53 32.49
C ASP A 987 -11.07 -138.37 32.44
N LEU A 988 -11.44 -138.84 31.24
CA LEU A 988 -12.62 -139.67 31.02
C LEU A 988 -12.50 -141.06 31.69
N HIS A 989 -11.30 -141.64 31.71
CA HIS A 989 -11.06 -142.93 32.36
C HIS A 989 -11.17 -142.81 33.88
N VAL A 990 -10.52 -141.81 34.48
CA VAL A 990 -10.61 -141.54 35.93
C VAL A 990 -12.05 -141.23 36.36
N ILE A 991 -12.83 -140.51 35.54
CA ILE A 991 -14.26 -140.26 35.81
C ILE A 991 -15.09 -141.56 35.76
N ALA A 992 -14.70 -142.57 34.97
CA ALA A 992 -15.36 -143.87 34.96
C ALA A 992 -15.04 -144.69 36.22
N GLU A 993 -13.76 -144.85 36.56
CA GLU A 993 -13.30 -145.56 37.78
C GLU A 993 -13.91 -144.95 39.06
N LEU A 994 -13.93 -143.62 39.16
CA LEU A 994 -14.54 -142.92 40.29
C LEU A 994 -16.05 -143.17 40.42
N ARG A 995 -16.77 -143.38 39.32
CA ARG A 995 -18.20 -143.73 39.35
C ARG A 995 -18.42 -145.16 39.82
N GLU A 996 -17.62 -146.10 39.34
CA GLU A 996 -17.68 -147.50 39.75
C GLU A 996 -17.41 -147.65 41.26
N MET A 997 -16.31 -147.06 41.74
CA MET A 997 -15.94 -147.00 43.17
C MET A 997 -16.97 -146.34 44.09
N VAL A 998 -17.85 -145.48 43.58
CA VAL A 998 -18.97 -144.92 44.34
C VAL A 998 -20.10 -145.95 44.45
N THR A 999 -20.47 -146.61 43.35
CA THR A 999 -21.54 -147.62 43.36
C THR A 999 -21.23 -148.83 44.24
N GLU A 1000 -19.97 -149.28 44.30
CA GLU A 1000 -19.53 -150.34 45.22
C GLU A 1000 -19.71 -149.94 46.70
N ARG A 1001 -19.34 -148.69 47.05
CA ARG A 1001 -19.45 -148.18 48.42
C ARG A 1001 -20.90 -148.03 48.85
N GLU A 1002 -21.78 -147.54 47.97
CA GLU A 1002 -23.23 -147.44 48.24
C GLU A 1002 -23.85 -148.83 48.52
N ALA A 1003 -23.43 -149.87 47.78
CA ALA A 1003 -23.87 -151.24 48.00
C ALA A 1003 -23.40 -151.80 49.36
N LEU A 1004 -22.14 -151.56 49.75
CA LEU A 1004 -21.58 -152.04 51.02
C LEU A 1004 -22.23 -151.39 52.24
N VAL A 1005 -22.46 -150.07 52.20
CA VAL A 1005 -23.11 -149.33 53.29
C VAL A 1005 -24.51 -149.86 53.57
N LYS A 1006 -25.28 -150.19 52.51
CA LYS A 1006 -26.65 -150.72 52.65
C LYS A 1006 -26.68 -152.00 53.50
N LYS A 1007 -25.76 -152.94 53.24
CA LYS A 1007 -25.70 -154.23 53.96
C LYS A 1007 -25.45 -154.04 55.46
N LEU A 1008 -24.49 -153.18 55.82
CA LEU A 1008 -24.11 -152.91 57.21
C LEU A 1008 -25.23 -152.26 58.04
N VAL A 1009 -26.15 -151.54 57.41
CA VAL A 1009 -27.31 -150.91 58.08
C VAL A 1009 -28.37 -151.94 58.50
N ASP A 1010 -28.55 -153.00 57.71
CA ASP A 1010 -29.54 -154.04 58.02
C ASP A 1010 -29.04 -155.02 59.09
N ASP A 1011 -27.77 -155.44 59.02
CA ASP A 1011 -27.13 -156.27 60.06
C ASP A 1011 -27.20 -155.60 61.45
N LYS A 1012 -26.99 -154.28 61.52
CA LYS A 1012 -27.09 -153.51 62.78
C LYS A 1012 -28.46 -153.64 63.46
N LYS A 1013 -29.57 -153.62 62.70
CA LYS A 1013 -30.92 -153.67 63.26
C LYS A 1013 -31.23 -155.00 63.93
N PHE A 1014 -30.68 -156.10 63.41
CA PHE A 1014 -30.90 -157.44 63.95
C PHE A 1014 -30.37 -157.56 65.39
N TYR A 1015 -29.10 -157.22 65.62
CA TYR A 1015 -28.45 -157.37 66.93
C TYR A 1015 -29.04 -156.48 68.03
N GLN A 1016 -29.61 -155.32 67.68
CA GLN A 1016 -30.22 -154.42 68.68
C GLN A 1016 -31.50 -155.00 69.31
N LEU A 1017 -32.21 -155.92 68.63
CA LEU A 1017 -33.45 -156.53 69.15
C LEU A 1017 -33.20 -157.71 70.10
N GLU A 1018 -32.10 -158.46 69.94
CA GLU A 1018 -31.82 -159.62 70.79
C GLU A 1018 -31.25 -159.24 72.17
N LEU A 1019 -30.44 -158.18 72.24
CA LEU A 1019 -29.84 -157.68 73.48
C LEU A 1019 -30.87 -157.26 74.54
N VAL A 1020 -31.88 -156.48 74.14
CA VAL A 1020 -32.86 -155.85 75.05
C VAL A 1020 -33.65 -156.87 75.89
N ASN A 1021 -33.92 -158.06 75.35
CA ASN A 1021 -34.74 -159.08 76.01
C ASN A 1021 -34.01 -159.90 77.09
N ARG A 1022 -32.67 -159.80 77.22
CA ARG A 1022 -31.89 -160.66 78.13
C ARG A 1022 -31.42 -160.01 79.43
N GLU A 1023 -31.37 -158.68 79.49
CA GLU A 1023 -30.48 -157.99 80.45
C GLU A 1023 -31.14 -157.64 81.79
N THR A 1024 -32.43 -157.31 81.81
CA THR A 1024 -33.11 -156.69 82.97
C THR A 1024 -33.53 -157.67 84.07
N GLY A 1025 -33.07 -158.92 84.03
CA GLY A 1025 -33.06 -159.82 85.19
C GLY A 1025 -31.81 -159.69 86.07
N PHE A 1026 -30.70 -159.19 85.52
CA PHE A 1026 -29.39 -159.17 86.19
C PHE A 1026 -28.88 -157.76 86.54
N ASN A 1027 -29.52 -156.71 86.01
CA ASN A 1027 -29.20 -155.30 86.30
C ASN A 1027 -29.60 -154.86 87.73
N LYS A 1028 -28.94 -155.46 88.73
CA LYS A 1028 -28.86 -154.96 90.11
C LYS A 1028 -27.42 -154.66 90.56
N VAL A 1029 -26.43 -154.91 89.69
CA VAL A 1029 -25.06 -154.41 89.82
C VAL A 1029 -24.58 -153.96 88.43
N PHE A 1030 -23.90 -152.81 88.37
CA PHE A 1030 -23.40 -152.13 87.17
C PHE A 1030 -24.46 -151.55 86.21
N ASN A 1031 -24.61 -150.22 86.28
CA ASN A 1031 -25.16 -149.41 85.20
C ASN A 1031 -24.28 -149.51 83.95
N SER A 1032 -24.84 -149.30 82.75
CA SER A 1032 -24.29 -148.28 81.84
C SER A 1032 -25.20 -147.94 80.66
N SER A 1033 -25.20 -146.66 80.27
CA SER A 1033 -25.34 -146.18 78.88
C SER A 1033 -26.70 -146.35 78.16
N ALA A 1034 -26.98 -145.69 77.02
CA ALA A 1034 -26.67 -144.31 76.60
C ALA A 1034 -27.44 -143.97 75.29
N ASN A 1035 -27.21 -142.73 74.82
CA ASN A 1035 -26.90 -142.41 73.42
C ASN A 1035 -28.01 -141.84 72.50
N VAL A 1036 -27.88 -140.54 72.25
CA VAL A 1036 -27.89 -139.83 70.94
C VAL A 1036 -28.52 -140.55 69.73
N GLY A 1037 -29.48 -139.86 69.09
CA GLY A 1037 -29.91 -140.13 67.71
C GLY A 1037 -29.18 -139.24 66.68
N VAL A 1038 -29.02 -139.76 65.46
CA VAL A 1038 -28.35 -139.13 64.29
C VAL A 1038 -29.11 -139.55 63.02
N ILE A 1039 -29.24 -138.67 62.00
CA ILE A 1039 -29.56 -138.96 60.57
C ILE A 1039 -29.78 -137.62 59.80
N ASN A 1040 -29.70 -137.46 58.46
CA ASN A 1040 -28.88 -138.02 57.36
C ASN A 1040 -29.28 -137.29 56.03
N PRO A 1041 -28.43 -137.15 54.99
CA PRO A 1041 -28.80 -136.52 53.69
C PRO A 1041 -29.05 -137.51 52.54
N LEU A 1042 -29.71 -137.09 51.42
CA LEU A 1042 -29.46 -137.50 50.00
C LEU A 1042 -30.51 -136.99 48.93
N ILE A 1043 -30.03 -136.77 47.69
CA ILE A 1043 -30.71 -136.90 46.34
C ILE A 1043 -31.62 -135.78 45.72
N LYS A 1044 -31.06 -135.11 44.69
CA LYS A 1044 -31.53 -134.70 43.31
C LYS A 1044 -33.03 -134.46 42.97
N SER A 1045 -33.33 -133.36 42.24
CA SER A 1045 -33.68 -133.37 40.78
C SER A 1045 -33.96 -131.96 40.17
N LYS A 1046 -34.36 -131.90 38.87
CA LYS A 1046 -34.51 -130.71 37.96
C LYS A 1046 -35.65 -129.75 38.40
N THR A 1047 -35.82 -128.50 37.93
CA THR A 1047 -35.37 -127.70 36.75
C THR A 1047 -34.99 -126.27 37.24
N GLY A 1048 -34.12 -125.44 36.65
CA GLY A 1048 -33.68 -125.27 35.26
C GLY A 1048 -34.53 -124.17 34.59
N SER A 1049 -34.01 -123.04 34.09
CA SER A 1049 -32.64 -122.55 33.82
C SER A 1049 -32.65 -120.98 33.85
N GLN A 1050 -31.64 -120.14 33.62
CA GLN A 1050 -30.27 -120.21 33.04
C GLN A 1050 -29.29 -119.25 33.78
N SER A 1051 -27.97 -119.36 33.53
CA SER A 1051 -26.95 -118.35 33.88
C SER A 1051 -25.62 -118.58 33.13
N ASP A 1052 -24.77 -117.56 33.03
CA ASP A 1052 -23.34 -117.71 32.66
C ASP A 1052 -22.46 -116.57 33.22
N HIS A 1053 -21.32 -116.91 33.83
CA HIS A 1053 -20.31 -115.99 34.43
C HIS A 1053 -19.04 -116.78 34.80
N ARG A 1054 -17.83 -116.27 34.47
CA ARG A 1054 -16.56 -116.95 34.84
C ARG A 1054 -15.30 -116.05 34.94
N PHE A 1055 -14.81 -115.87 36.18
CA PHE A 1055 -13.38 -115.75 36.61
C PHE A 1055 -12.51 -114.56 36.08
N THR A 1056 -11.23 -114.40 36.48
CA THR A 1056 -10.67 -114.02 37.82
C THR A 1056 -9.18 -113.60 37.73
N SER A 1057 -8.82 -112.44 38.30
CA SER A 1057 -7.64 -112.13 39.16
C SER A 1057 -6.15 -112.34 38.74
N PHE A 1058 -5.34 -111.27 38.94
CA PHE A 1058 -3.91 -111.22 39.37
C PHE A 1058 -2.75 -111.60 38.38
N PRO A 1059 -1.48 -111.14 38.59
CA PRO A 1059 -1.01 -109.86 39.18
C PRO A 1059 0.28 -109.21 38.55
N SER A 1060 0.62 -108.00 39.05
CA SER A 1060 1.99 -107.49 39.40
C SER A 1060 2.84 -106.55 38.50
N HIS A 1061 3.33 -105.49 39.19
CA HIS A 1061 4.55 -104.66 39.03
C HIS A 1061 4.70 -103.55 37.96
N SER A 1062 4.64 -102.30 38.46
CA SER A 1062 5.69 -101.24 38.38
C SER A 1062 6.15 -100.64 37.02
N ALA A 1063 6.35 -99.31 36.84
CA ALA A 1063 6.24 -98.17 37.75
C ALA A 1063 6.12 -96.78 37.03
N LEU A 1064 5.85 -95.74 37.83
CA LEU A 1064 6.14 -94.29 37.62
C LEU A 1064 5.45 -93.50 36.48
N ARG A 1065 4.55 -92.59 36.88
CA ARG A 1065 4.75 -91.12 36.73
C ARG A 1065 3.91 -90.32 37.76
N PHE A 1066 4.27 -89.06 37.98
CA PHE A 1066 3.74 -88.12 39.00
C PHE A 1066 2.36 -87.52 38.60
N VAL A 1067 1.37 -87.37 39.49
CA VAL A 1067 1.16 -86.28 40.49
C VAL A 1067 0.96 -84.91 39.82
N SER A 1068 -0.21 -84.25 39.70
CA SER A 1068 -1.45 -84.04 40.53
C SER A 1068 -1.51 -82.61 41.16
N PRO A 1069 -2.55 -82.16 41.89
CA PRO A 1069 -3.43 -81.02 41.50
C PRO A 1069 -3.44 -79.91 42.62
N PRO A 1070 -4.49 -79.14 43.03
CA PRO A 1070 -5.92 -79.04 42.65
C PRO A 1070 -6.58 -77.61 42.73
N THR A 1071 -7.93 -77.58 42.81
CA THR A 1071 -8.86 -76.56 43.41
C THR A 1071 -9.10 -75.22 42.66
N MET A 1072 -10.34 -74.82 42.29
CA MET A 1072 -11.61 -74.50 43.04
C MET A 1072 -11.57 -73.09 43.69
N THR A 1073 -12.64 -72.27 43.84
CA THR A 1073 -14.10 -72.45 44.11
C THR A 1073 -14.95 -71.19 43.76
N HIS A 1074 -16.27 -71.35 43.48
CA HIS A 1074 -17.42 -70.43 43.77
C HIS A 1074 -17.49 -69.02 43.08
N GLU A 1075 -18.63 -68.30 42.93
CA GLU A 1075 -20.10 -68.59 42.83
C GLU A 1075 -20.91 -67.28 42.53
N GLY A 1076 -22.20 -67.37 42.15
CA GLY A 1076 -23.17 -66.24 42.00
C GLY A 1076 -23.36 -65.76 40.53
N GLN A 1077 -24.53 -65.86 39.85
CA GLN A 1077 -25.92 -65.37 40.08
C GLN A 1077 -26.10 -63.87 39.73
N GLU A 1078 -27.13 -63.40 38.98
CA GLU A 1078 -28.33 -64.09 38.44
C GLU A 1078 -28.98 -63.39 37.18
N GLU A 1079 -30.19 -63.82 36.80
CA GLU A 1079 -30.98 -63.62 35.54
C GLU A 1079 -31.57 -62.19 35.29
N GLU A 1080 -32.36 -61.84 34.25
CA GLU A 1080 -33.03 -62.58 33.12
C GLU A 1080 -33.09 -61.72 31.83
N GLY A 1081 -33.08 -62.39 30.66
CA GLY A 1081 -33.74 -61.92 29.42
C GLY A 1081 -33.01 -60.88 28.54
N ARG A 1082 -33.42 -60.66 27.28
CA ARG A 1082 -34.26 -61.50 26.39
C ARG A 1082 -33.88 -61.23 24.91
N GLU A 1083 -33.75 -62.33 24.14
CA GLU A 1083 -34.24 -62.57 22.77
C GLU A 1083 -34.12 -61.43 21.71
N VAL A 1084 -33.60 -61.62 20.48
CA VAL A 1084 -33.78 -62.73 19.51
C VAL A 1084 -32.57 -62.83 18.55
N GLU A 1085 -32.11 -64.08 18.28
CA GLU A 1085 -31.54 -64.71 17.05
C GLU A 1085 -30.69 -63.91 16.01
N GLU A 1086 -29.72 -64.47 15.26
CA GLU A 1086 -29.19 -65.85 15.15
C GLU A 1086 -27.72 -65.88 14.60
N VAL A 1087 -27.04 -67.04 14.76
CA VAL A 1087 -25.88 -67.61 13.99
C VAL A 1087 -24.75 -66.69 13.45
N GLY A 1088 -23.46 -66.93 13.75
CA GLY A 1088 -22.90 -67.96 14.65
C GLY A 1088 -21.36 -68.14 14.59
N SER A 1089 -20.83 -68.69 15.70
CA SER A 1089 -19.63 -69.54 15.88
C SER A 1089 -18.29 -69.28 15.15
N GLY A 1090 -17.26 -68.98 15.94
CA GLY A 1090 -16.01 -69.79 15.91
C GLY A 1090 -14.69 -69.10 15.50
N GLY A 1091 -13.79 -68.91 16.47
CA GLY A 1091 -12.32 -68.96 16.26
C GLY A 1091 -11.76 -70.31 16.76
N PRO A 1092 -10.47 -70.44 17.15
CA PRO A 1092 -9.39 -69.42 17.14
C PRO A 1092 -7.96 -69.92 16.74
N PHE A 1093 -6.98 -69.00 16.71
CA PHE A 1093 -5.50 -69.18 16.67
C PHE A 1093 -4.82 -69.67 15.36
N ALA A 1094 -3.49 -69.46 15.29
CA ALA A 1094 -2.59 -69.36 14.11
C ALA A 1094 -1.17 -69.91 14.45
N PRO A 1095 -0.07 -69.77 13.64
CA PRO A 1095 0.12 -69.28 12.26
C PRO A 1095 0.60 -70.42 11.29
N PRO A 1096 1.83 -70.60 10.72
CA PRO A 1096 3.14 -69.90 10.76
C PRO A 1096 3.85 -69.62 9.38
N ASN A 1097 5.06 -69.01 9.46
CA ASN A 1097 6.24 -69.09 8.55
C ASN A 1097 6.16 -68.84 7.01
N SER A 1098 6.53 -67.61 6.61
CA SER A 1098 7.67 -67.13 5.76
C SER A 1098 8.58 -68.14 5.00
N PRO A 1099 9.48 -67.76 4.02
CA PRO A 1099 10.03 -66.41 3.71
C PRO A 1099 10.39 -66.05 2.22
N LEU A 1100 10.74 -64.77 1.93
CA LEU A 1100 12.05 -64.31 1.34
C LEU A 1100 12.01 -62.97 0.56
N GLN A 1101 13.07 -62.17 0.79
CA GLN A 1101 13.69 -61.10 -0.04
C GLN A 1101 12.82 -59.88 -0.48
N ARG A 1102 13.24 -58.63 -0.21
CA ARG A 1102 14.41 -57.89 -0.74
C ARG A 1102 14.41 -57.77 -2.27
N SER A 1103 14.70 -56.65 -2.92
CA SER A 1103 14.77 -55.20 -2.60
C SER A 1103 15.60 -54.60 -3.73
N LEU A 1104 15.11 -53.55 -4.39
CA LEU A 1104 15.84 -52.30 -4.68
C LEU A 1104 14.83 -51.34 -5.36
N PRO A 1105 15.00 -50.02 -5.25
CA PRO A 1105 13.92 -49.04 -5.47
C PRO A 1105 13.99 -48.40 -6.86
N ARG A 1106 13.01 -47.55 -7.19
CA ARG A 1106 13.26 -46.10 -7.33
C ARG A 1106 11.99 -45.24 -7.48
N LEU A 1107 12.18 -43.95 -7.74
CA LEU A 1107 11.33 -42.80 -7.42
C LEU A 1107 9.89 -42.89 -7.94
N ARG A 1108 8.93 -42.44 -7.11
CA ARG A 1108 7.74 -41.75 -7.59
C ARG A 1108 7.76 -40.29 -7.14
N LYS A 1109 7.47 -39.37 -8.06
CA LYS A 1109 6.99 -38.02 -7.76
C LYS A 1109 5.52 -38.08 -7.26
N PRO A 1110 4.99 -37.02 -6.62
CA PRO A 1110 3.86 -37.15 -5.70
C PRO A 1110 2.48 -37.42 -6.35
N LEU A 1111 1.64 -38.09 -5.57
CA LEU A 1111 0.22 -38.41 -5.77
C LEU A 1111 -0.45 -38.45 -4.37
N PRO A 1112 -1.79 -38.40 -4.23
CA PRO A 1112 -2.56 -37.19 -4.49
C PRO A 1112 -3.55 -36.86 -3.34
N LEU A 1113 -3.97 -35.61 -3.18
CA LEU A 1113 -5.08 -35.25 -2.30
C LEU A 1113 -6.38 -35.09 -3.10
N PHE A 1114 -7.46 -35.70 -2.61
CA PHE A 1114 -8.80 -35.62 -3.22
C PHE A 1114 -9.48 -34.28 -2.90
N SER A 1115 -10.29 -33.78 -3.84
CA SER A 1115 -11.20 -32.66 -3.60
C SER A 1115 -12.49 -33.15 -2.92
N PRO A 1116 -12.98 -32.47 -1.88
CA PRO A 1116 -14.41 -32.44 -1.56
C PRO A 1116 -15.20 -31.65 -2.61
N TYR A 1117 -16.53 -31.83 -2.62
CA TYR A 1117 -17.48 -30.95 -3.34
C TYR A 1117 -18.02 -29.85 -2.38
N PRO A 1118 -18.72 -28.80 -2.88
CA PRO A 1118 -18.91 -27.56 -2.13
C PRO A 1118 -20.18 -27.50 -1.26
N PRO A 1119 -20.18 -26.71 -0.17
CA PRO A 1119 -21.36 -26.14 0.46
C PRO A 1119 -21.83 -24.83 -0.23
N ALA A 1120 -23.06 -24.42 0.05
CA ALA A 1120 -23.68 -23.18 -0.44
C ALA A 1120 -23.33 -21.95 0.44
N PRO A 1121 -23.65 -20.70 0.03
CA PRO A 1121 -23.13 -19.48 0.66
C PRO A 1121 -23.99 -18.95 1.82
N LEU A 1122 -23.44 -17.95 2.55
CA LEU A 1122 -24.05 -16.85 3.34
C LEU A 1122 -23.20 -16.56 4.61
N PRO A 1123 -23.25 -15.35 5.23
CA PRO A 1123 -23.69 -14.06 4.71
C PRO A 1123 -22.67 -12.91 4.95
N GLN A 1124 -22.46 -12.02 3.98
CA GLN A 1124 -22.07 -10.63 4.25
C GLN A 1124 -22.88 -9.68 3.37
N HIS A 1125 -23.91 -9.08 3.96
CA HIS A 1125 -24.59 -7.90 3.42
C HIS A 1125 -24.16 -6.67 4.22
N PRO A 1126 -23.49 -5.69 3.60
CA PRO A 1126 -23.73 -4.29 3.93
C PRO A 1126 -25.19 -3.94 3.55
N PRO A 1127 -25.86 -3.05 4.30
CA PRO A 1127 -27.27 -2.72 4.05
C PRO A 1127 -27.47 -1.87 2.77
N PRO A 1128 -28.68 -1.91 2.16
CA PRO A 1128 -29.00 -1.15 0.95
C PRO A 1128 -29.23 0.35 1.23
N PRO A 1129 -29.14 1.22 0.20
CA PRO A 1129 -29.49 2.63 0.32
C PRO A 1129 -31.00 2.84 0.55
N PRO A 1130 -31.42 3.83 1.36
CA PRO A 1130 -32.83 4.16 1.56
C PRO A 1130 -33.46 4.89 0.35
N PRO A 1131 -34.79 4.79 0.16
CA PRO A 1131 -35.49 5.43 -0.95
C PRO A 1131 -35.74 6.95 -0.73
N PRO A 1132 -36.01 7.72 -1.79
CA PRO A 1132 -36.37 9.13 -1.67
C PRO A 1132 -37.84 9.32 -1.25
N SER A 1133 -38.08 10.00 -0.13
CA SER A 1133 -39.42 10.47 0.26
C SER A 1133 -39.34 11.81 1.03
N SER A 1134 -40.00 12.84 0.50
CA SER A 1134 -40.12 14.18 1.09
C SER A 1134 -40.89 14.17 2.42
N PRO A 1135 -40.68 15.17 3.30
CA PRO A 1135 -41.70 16.23 3.40
C PRO A 1135 -41.19 17.67 3.68
N HIS A 1136 -42.11 18.64 3.56
CA HIS A 1136 -42.06 20.06 3.98
C HIS A 1136 -42.02 20.23 5.53
N PRO A 1137 -41.97 21.45 6.16
CA PRO A 1137 -42.18 22.84 5.66
C PRO A 1137 -41.17 23.87 6.29
N PRO A 1138 -41.44 25.21 6.52
CA PRO A 1138 -42.40 26.19 5.97
C PRO A 1138 -41.79 27.57 5.51
N HIS A 1139 -42.68 28.50 5.09
CA HIS A 1139 -42.58 29.98 5.07
C HIS A 1139 -41.92 30.80 3.91
N HIS A 1140 -42.84 31.37 3.12
CA HIS A 1140 -42.85 32.65 2.36
C HIS A 1140 -42.25 33.90 3.06
N PRO A 1141 -41.92 35.03 2.35
CA PRO A 1141 -42.77 35.66 1.30
C PRO A 1141 -42.15 36.35 0.05
N MET A 1142 -42.95 36.30 -1.04
CA MET A 1142 -43.46 37.37 -1.97
C MET A 1142 -42.81 38.79 -1.99
N PRO A 1143 -42.88 39.57 -3.12
CA PRO A 1143 -43.95 39.53 -4.15
C PRO A 1143 -43.60 39.73 -5.66
N SER A 1144 -44.48 39.15 -6.49
CA SER A 1144 -45.09 39.57 -7.78
C SER A 1144 -44.63 40.81 -8.57
N LEU A 1145 -44.61 40.66 -9.92
CA LEU A 1145 -45.16 41.50 -11.03
C LEU A 1145 -44.35 41.23 -12.34
N ALA A 1146 -44.89 41.13 -13.58
CA ALA A 1146 -46.26 41.00 -14.09
C ALA A 1146 -46.28 40.39 -15.54
N LEU A 1147 -47.46 39.92 -15.98
CA LEU A 1147 -47.85 39.60 -17.38
C LEU A 1147 -48.46 40.86 -18.06
N PRO A 1148 -49.02 40.90 -19.32
CA PRO A 1148 -49.42 39.81 -20.23
C PRO A 1148 -49.22 40.02 -21.78
N HIS A 1149 -49.74 39.05 -22.54
CA HIS A 1149 -50.38 39.11 -23.89
C HIS A 1149 -49.62 38.81 -25.20
N ALA A 1150 -50.32 38.02 -26.03
CA ALA A 1150 -50.08 37.73 -27.46
C ALA A 1150 -51.12 38.50 -28.34
N PRO A 1151 -51.12 38.39 -29.69
CA PRO A 1151 -51.88 37.29 -30.31
C PRO A 1151 -51.34 36.71 -31.66
N HIS A 1152 -52.00 35.63 -32.11
CA HIS A 1152 -52.03 34.96 -33.44
C HIS A 1152 -52.77 35.82 -34.53
N PRO A 1153 -53.09 35.37 -35.79
CA PRO A 1153 -53.04 34.03 -36.44
C PRO A 1153 -52.58 33.97 -37.94
N GLN A 1154 -52.94 32.84 -38.62
CA GLN A 1154 -53.06 32.55 -40.08
C GLN A 1154 -51.84 31.85 -40.75
N GLU A 1155 -51.91 30.57 -41.19
CA GLU A 1155 -52.67 29.89 -42.28
C GLU A 1155 -51.89 29.85 -43.63
N SER A 1156 -51.88 28.81 -44.49
CA SER A 1156 -52.74 27.60 -44.64
C SER A 1156 -52.11 26.45 -45.48
N VAL A 1157 -52.60 25.21 -45.32
CA VAL A 1157 -52.91 24.15 -46.35
C VAL A 1157 -51.80 23.69 -47.35
N VAL A 1158 -51.22 22.46 -47.34
CA VAL A 1158 -51.74 21.07 -47.54
C VAL A 1158 -51.83 20.60 -49.02
N GLN A 1159 -51.35 19.38 -49.38
CA GLN A 1159 -52.13 18.22 -49.94
C GLN A 1159 -51.32 17.05 -50.60
N HIS A 1160 -51.77 15.78 -50.38
CA HIS A 1160 -51.56 14.46 -51.07
C HIS A 1160 -50.21 14.05 -51.73
N GLN A 1161 -49.61 12.87 -51.47
CA GLN A 1161 -50.00 11.44 -51.66
C GLN A 1161 -49.93 10.89 -53.10
N GLY A 1162 -49.28 9.73 -53.27
CA GLY A 1162 -49.25 8.89 -54.49
C GLY A 1162 -48.44 7.59 -54.29
N LEU A 1163 -48.83 6.48 -54.93
CA LEU A 1163 -48.26 5.13 -54.71
C LEU A 1163 -47.75 4.46 -56.01
N GLN A 1164 -46.76 3.57 -55.82
CA GLN A 1164 -46.37 2.38 -56.60
C GLN A 1164 -47.00 2.11 -57.99
N SER A 1165 -46.17 1.79 -59.01
CA SER A 1165 -46.28 0.52 -59.78
C SER A 1165 -45.08 0.24 -60.71
N PHE A 1166 -44.95 -1.03 -61.11
CA PHE A 1166 -43.96 -1.74 -61.95
C PHE A 1166 -43.67 -1.16 -63.36
N GLY A 1167 -42.52 -1.54 -63.98
CA GLY A 1167 -42.38 -1.48 -65.45
C GLY A 1167 -41.02 -1.71 -66.15
N SER A 1168 -40.44 -2.91 -66.08
CA SER A 1168 -39.56 -3.54 -67.12
C SER A 1168 -38.14 -3.01 -67.48
N LEU A 1169 -37.23 -4.01 -67.61
CA LEU A 1169 -35.90 -4.04 -68.25
C LEU A 1169 -36.02 -4.21 -69.81
N PRO A 1170 -34.94 -4.36 -70.65
CA PRO A 1170 -33.51 -4.68 -70.40
C PRO A 1170 -32.52 -3.74 -71.18
N GLU A 1171 -31.23 -3.99 -71.47
CA GLU A 1171 -30.35 -5.19 -71.41
C GLU A 1171 -28.83 -4.84 -71.45
N ALA A 1172 -27.97 -5.81 -71.08
CA ALA A 1172 -26.56 -5.99 -71.50
C ALA A 1172 -25.45 -4.94 -71.16
N ASN A 1173 -24.20 -5.29 -70.82
CA ASN A 1173 -23.62 -6.60 -70.44
C ASN A 1173 -22.23 -6.50 -69.73
N SER A 1174 -21.94 -7.50 -68.87
CA SER A 1174 -20.66 -8.20 -68.55
C SER A 1174 -19.26 -7.62 -68.85
N ALA A 1175 -18.16 -7.95 -68.13
CA ALA A 1175 -17.92 -8.62 -66.84
C ALA A 1175 -16.38 -8.66 -66.51
N THR A 1176 -16.03 -9.15 -65.32
CA THR A 1176 -14.71 -9.66 -64.85
C THR A 1176 -14.42 -11.10 -65.44
N PRO A 1177 -13.37 -11.93 -65.12
CA PRO A 1177 -12.49 -11.94 -63.92
C PRO A 1177 -11.02 -12.50 -64.02
N SER A 1178 -10.36 -12.56 -62.85
CA SER A 1178 -9.35 -13.48 -62.26
C SER A 1178 -8.42 -14.42 -63.10
N ASP A 1179 -7.12 -14.46 -62.69
CA ASP A 1179 -6.29 -15.58 -62.14
C ASP A 1179 -6.46 -17.05 -62.65
N PRO A 1180 -5.49 -18.01 -62.49
CA PRO A 1180 -4.16 -17.95 -61.85
C PRO A 1180 -2.99 -18.78 -62.49
N ALA A 1181 -1.83 -18.79 -61.77
CA ALA A 1181 -0.97 -19.97 -61.47
C ALA A 1181 0.29 -20.40 -62.30
N ARG A 1182 1.39 -20.56 -61.52
CA ARG A 1182 2.41 -21.64 -61.48
C ARG A 1182 3.72 -21.62 -62.32
N MET A 1183 4.76 -22.13 -61.62
CA MET A 1183 6.05 -22.71 -62.05
C MET A 1183 7.31 -21.83 -62.31
N ASN A 1184 8.22 -21.93 -61.34
CA ASN A 1184 9.70 -21.94 -61.45
C ASN A 1184 10.22 -22.93 -62.54
N PRO A 1185 11.49 -22.89 -63.02
CA PRO A 1185 12.67 -22.38 -62.29
C PRO A 1185 13.79 -21.62 -63.09
N GLY A 1186 14.40 -20.65 -62.41
CA GLY A 1186 15.85 -20.65 -62.13
C GLY A 1186 16.91 -20.31 -63.20
N LYS A 1187 18.13 -20.07 -62.69
CA LYS A 1187 19.40 -19.70 -63.37
C LYS A 1187 19.43 -18.27 -63.94
N SER A 1188 20.02 -17.30 -63.24
CA SER A 1188 21.46 -17.12 -62.95
C SER A 1188 22.30 -16.76 -64.18
N LYS A 1189 22.57 -15.45 -64.36
CA LYS A 1189 23.88 -14.93 -64.79
C LYS A 1189 24.06 -13.45 -64.44
N GLU A 1190 24.52 -13.28 -63.21
CA GLU A 1190 25.56 -12.35 -62.79
C GLU A 1190 26.34 -11.51 -63.83
N TYR A 1191 26.66 -10.29 -63.37
CA TYR A 1191 27.98 -9.63 -63.37
C TYR A 1191 28.43 -8.67 -64.48
N VAL A 1192 29.17 -7.65 -63.98
CA VAL A 1192 30.32 -6.95 -64.59
C VAL A 1192 29.97 -6.04 -65.78
N THR A 1193 29.76 -4.72 -65.57
CA THR A 1193 30.78 -3.64 -65.36
C THR A 1193 31.66 -3.37 -66.58
N LYS A 1194 32.24 -2.18 -66.84
CA LYS A 1194 32.48 -0.98 -66.01
C LYS A 1194 32.77 0.22 -66.96
N GLU A 1195 32.72 1.44 -66.41
CA GLU A 1195 33.61 2.60 -66.69
C GLU A 1195 33.88 3.11 -68.14
N GLU A 1196 33.64 4.44 -68.28
CA GLU A 1196 34.64 5.46 -68.72
C GLU A 1196 35.10 5.50 -70.21
N GLU A 1197 35.51 6.64 -70.81
CA GLU A 1197 35.57 8.05 -70.38
C GLU A 1197 35.49 9.02 -71.59
N LEU A 1198 35.82 10.31 -71.36
CA LEU A 1198 36.16 11.39 -72.31
C LEU A 1198 35.01 12.29 -72.84
N TYR A 1199 35.16 13.62 -72.99
CA TYR A 1199 35.95 14.66 -72.28
C TYR A 1199 35.52 16.05 -72.83
N ALA A 1200 36.04 17.15 -72.25
CA ALA A 1200 36.00 18.55 -72.74
C ALA A 1200 34.64 19.31 -72.64
N GLN A 1201 34.46 20.32 -71.76
CA GLN A 1201 35.02 21.71 -71.70
C GLN A 1201 34.17 22.75 -72.51
N TYR A 1202 33.96 24.02 -72.09
CA TYR A 1202 34.26 24.77 -70.84
C TYR A 1202 33.47 26.10 -70.80
N PHE A 1203 33.08 26.61 -69.60
CA PHE A 1203 32.72 28.02 -69.28
C PHE A 1203 31.53 28.67 -70.04
N THR A 1204 30.79 29.69 -69.58
CA THR A 1204 30.56 30.39 -68.28
C THR A 1204 29.06 30.80 -68.28
N PHE A 1205 28.41 31.29 -67.22
CA PHE A 1205 28.86 31.99 -66.01
C PHE A 1205 27.94 31.62 -64.83
#